data_AF-A0A1B1S9D3-F1
#
_entry.id   AF-A0A1B1S9D3-F1
#
_cell.length_a   1.000
_cell.length_b   1.000
_cell.length_c   1.000
_cell.angle_alpha   90.00
_cell.angle_beta   90.00
_cell.angle_gamma   90.00
#
_symmetry.space_group_name_H-M   'P 1'
#
loop_
_entity.id
_entity.type
_entity.pdbx_description
1 polymer ?
#
loop_
_entity_poly.entity_id
_entity_poly.type
_entity_poly.pdbx_seq_one_letter_code
_entity_poly.pdbx_strand_id
1 'polypeptide(L)'
;MDKLKVESLAIGLVERSWEALNRCDHENAYRLIQEFCRECTNADLPIITVLCWLQAYCEWGIRTGGYKEALVILHANIKSFESAPELKFELLLNGARLECMDNQIGVSSDLSIKALGLAEELGDYSLIALAYMQIASMFAKKYHGLSMYFYRKAERIYEEAKDSHQRDIVRMERAFLSSTACRILKTLHSNHNNLDRLQQEAEEIIAKIDLSNLNKFEQRHLRYYQAVIFRDIKALRCLIEEIEPLDALPDKCRYKDMFIGICMEQGKFELVNEIADSFIADKKALYGGSLEIEDLAQKLHQAIEARKPLQFLPAFIPKSTVTDATLLDILDNYALMDEIWELDKSVFRMMFPGVRQEGLFEPVVMPDGICRLTPLAPAFNVYYRGQSRQFSPSKASLFRNGMTEAARFVERLKYVEFRKIIEEYPLTNFLRNTIVATAPDKKSHHIPLAIDHLALAQHYGIKTELLDITTDKFVAAFFATTDCKDDVYTPIVDNREERGVLYRYSIPPWEMFPDKEPRLRAVGLQPFSRPGEQCGMVYPMRDNEDFEKVATSIETFRHDRTVSEFVFNYTNRGRKLFPDSSIQSHATKIVNSTVFSYDAFCAVKKEFYTDCPAEQLLNYISECGITLVENIDFGFTQDEKDACTKYWQTNSDKFLSRIRIRWCYNGPIELDE
;
A
#
# COMPACT_ATOMS: atom_id res chain seq x y z
N MET A 1 48.82 -6.62 -11.72
CA MET A 1 48.67 -5.29 -12.33
C MET A 1 48.71 -4.26 -11.20
N ASP A 2 49.35 -3.10 -11.39
CA ASP A 2 49.37 -2.02 -10.37
C ASP A 2 47.93 -1.57 -10.06
N LYS A 3 47.58 -1.38 -8.78
CA LYS A 3 46.19 -1.10 -8.34
C LYS A 3 45.59 0.08 -9.11
N LEU A 4 46.36 1.15 -9.28
CA LEU A 4 45.99 2.34 -10.04
C LEU A 4 45.71 2.04 -11.54
N LYS A 5 46.44 1.08 -12.13
CA LYS A 5 46.21 0.68 -13.52
C LYS A 5 44.93 -0.13 -13.68
N VAL A 6 44.61 -0.98 -12.70
CA VAL A 6 43.37 -1.76 -12.69
C VAL A 6 42.16 -0.85 -12.52
N GLU A 7 42.24 0.11 -11.59
CA GLU A 7 41.17 1.08 -11.36
C GLU A 7 40.93 1.96 -12.59
N SER A 8 42.00 2.46 -13.23
CA SER A 8 41.88 3.25 -14.45
C SER A 8 41.30 2.46 -15.62
N LEU A 9 41.67 1.18 -15.77
CA LEU A 9 41.07 0.29 -16.76
C LEU A 9 39.58 0.05 -16.48
N ALA A 10 39.23 -0.22 -15.22
CA ALA A 10 37.87 -0.48 -14.79
C ALA A 10 36.94 0.73 -15.07
N ILE A 11 37.38 1.94 -14.73
CA ILE A 11 36.65 3.18 -15.01
C ILE A 11 36.45 3.35 -16.52
N GLY A 12 37.52 3.20 -17.32
CA GLY A 12 37.43 3.34 -18.77
C GLY A 12 36.54 2.28 -19.43
N LEU A 13 36.48 1.06 -18.88
CA LEU A 13 35.56 0.02 -19.36
C LEU A 13 34.10 0.39 -19.10
N VAL A 14 33.80 0.90 -17.92
CA VAL A 14 32.45 1.33 -17.52
C VAL A 14 31.97 2.53 -18.33
N GLU A 15 32.81 3.56 -18.51
CA GLU A 15 32.44 4.75 -19.30
C GLU A 15 32.11 4.36 -20.75
N ARG A 16 32.97 3.55 -21.38
CA ARG A 16 32.75 3.09 -22.76
C ARG A 16 31.52 2.19 -22.89
N SER A 17 31.21 1.37 -21.87
CA SER A 17 30.01 0.53 -21.93
C SER A 17 28.74 1.37 -21.88
N TRP A 18 28.70 2.40 -21.04
CA TRP A 18 27.59 3.37 -21.01
C TRP A 18 27.47 4.17 -22.31
N GLU A 19 28.60 4.60 -22.89
CA GLU A 19 28.57 5.25 -24.21
C GLU A 19 28.02 4.34 -25.30
N ALA A 20 28.39 3.06 -25.30
CA ALA A 20 27.87 2.07 -26.24
C ALA A 20 26.36 1.85 -26.03
N LEU A 21 25.91 1.70 -24.77
CA LEU A 21 24.48 1.61 -24.43
C LEU A 21 23.70 2.83 -24.93
N ASN A 22 24.21 4.05 -24.69
CA ASN A 22 23.56 5.29 -25.12
C ASN A 22 23.49 5.45 -26.64
N ARG A 23 24.39 4.81 -27.38
CA ARG A 23 24.37 4.71 -28.85
C ARG A 23 23.55 3.53 -29.37
N CYS A 24 22.93 2.75 -28.47
CA CYS A 24 22.23 1.50 -28.79
C CYS A 24 23.12 0.43 -29.47
N ASP A 25 24.44 0.48 -29.22
CA ASP A 25 25.41 -0.54 -29.64
C ASP A 25 25.55 -1.60 -28.54
N HIS A 26 24.50 -2.42 -28.40
CA HIS A 26 24.36 -3.35 -27.28
C HIS A 26 25.37 -4.51 -27.31
N GLU A 27 25.81 -4.94 -28.50
CA GLU A 27 26.84 -5.97 -28.64
C GLU A 27 28.20 -5.49 -28.11
N ASN A 28 28.62 -4.29 -28.48
CA ASN A 28 29.85 -3.70 -27.97
C ASN A 28 29.74 -3.39 -26.47
N ALA A 29 28.59 -2.90 -26.01
CA ALA A 29 28.33 -2.69 -24.59
C ALA A 29 28.53 -4.00 -23.79
N TYR A 30 27.92 -5.09 -24.25
CA TYR A 30 28.07 -6.40 -23.61
C TYR A 30 29.52 -6.87 -23.60
N ARG A 31 30.24 -6.73 -24.72
CA ARG A 31 31.66 -7.08 -24.82
C ARG A 31 32.50 -6.33 -23.79
N LEU A 32 32.27 -5.02 -23.63
CA LEU A 32 32.96 -4.16 -22.65
C LEU A 32 32.62 -4.55 -21.20
N ILE A 33 31.35 -4.86 -20.93
CA ILE A 33 30.88 -5.33 -19.63
C ILE A 33 31.54 -6.68 -19.26
N GLN A 34 31.66 -7.60 -20.22
CA GLN A 34 32.32 -8.90 -20.04
C GLN A 34 33.85 -8.78 -19.92
N GLU A 35 34.45 -7.78 -20.58
CA GLU A 35 35.86 -7.45 -20.40
C GLU A 35 36.13 -6.96 -18.97
N PHE A 36 35.25 -6.15 -18.38
CA PHE A 36 35.30 -5.82 -16.96
C PHE A 36 35.22 -7.07 -16.07
N CYS A 37 34.29 -8.00 -16.36
CA CYS A 37 34.16 -9.25 -15.60
C CYS A 37 35.47 -10.05 -15.55
N ARG A 38 36.19 -10.11 -16.69
CA ARG A 38 37.42 -10.89 -16.82
C ARG A 38 38.63 -10.22 -16.19
N GLU A 39 38.78 -8.91 -16.38
CA GLU A 39 40.00 -8.19 -16.03
C GLU A 39 39.94 -7.52 -14.64
N CYS A 40 38.75 -7.29 -14.07
CA CYS A 40 38.57 -6.38 -12.94
C CYS A 40 37.86 -6.98 -11.71
N THR A 41 37.07 -8.06 -11.84
CA THR A 41 36.19 -8.56 -10.75
C THR A 41 36.91 -9.05 -9.49
N ASN A 42 38.16 -9.50 -9.62
CA ASN A 42 38.97 -9.94 -8.47
C ASN A 42 39.81 -8.81 -7.84
N ALA A 43 39.66 -7.58 -8.31
CA ALA A 43 40.40 -6.44 -7.82
C ALA A 43 39.63 -5.68 -6.72
N ASP A 44 40.38 -5.08 -5.80
CA ASP A 44 39.85 -4.18 -4.77
C ASP A 44 39.54 -2.81 -5.39
N LEU A 45 38.35 -2.70 -6.01
CA LEU A 45 37.88 -1.51 -6.71
C LEU A 45 37.03 -0.61 -5.81
N PRO A 46 36.98 0.71 -6.08
CA PRO A 46 35.99 1.59 -5.50
C PRO A 46 34.56 1.07 -5.71
N ILE A 47 33.76 1.05 -4.65
CA ILE A 47 32.39 0.51 -4.68
C ILE A 47 31.50 1.19 -5.73
N ILE A 48 31.74 2.48 -6.00
CA ILE A 48 31.03 3.23 -7.03
C ILE A 48 31.34 2.72 -8.45
N THR A 49 32.58 2.29 -8.71
CA THR A 49 32.96 1.71 -10.01
C THR A 49 32.26 0.38 -10.23
N VAL A 50 32.16 -0.44 -9.17
CA VAL A 50 31.42 -1.71 -9.18
C VAL A 50 29.92 -1.46 -9.38
N LEU A 51 29.35 -0.45 -8.72
CA LEU A 51 27.95 -0.04 -8.92
C LEU A 51 27.68 0.31 -10.39
N CYS A 52 28.46 1.22 -10.97
CA CYS A 52 28.26 1.69 -12.34
C CYS A 52 28.40 0.55 -13.37
N TRP A 53 29.28 -0.42 -13.12
CA TRP A 53 29.39 -1.64 -13.93
C TRP A 53 28.13 -2.51 -13.81
N LEU A 54 27.65 -2.78 -12.59
CA LEU A 54 26.42 -3.55 -12.36
C LEU A 54 25.20 -2.87 -12.98
N GLN A 55 25.09 -1.55 -12.88
CA GLN A 55 24.02 -0.78 -13.50
C GLN A 55 24.08 -0.85 -15.03
N ALA A 56 25.28 -0.75 -15.64
CA ALA A 56 25.44 -0.96 -17.07
C ALA A 56 25.00 -2.38 -17.49
N TYR A 57 25.33 -3.39 -16.68
CA TYR A 57 24.90 -4.77 -16.90
C TYR A 57 23.37 -4.91 -16.84
N CYS A 58 22.74 -4.32 -15.82
CA CYS A 58 21.28 -4.33 -15.68
C CYS A 58 20.62 -3.63 -16.86
N GLU A 59 21.12 -2.45 -17.24
CA GLU A 59 20.57 -1.67 -18.34
C GLU A 59 20.73 -2.39 -19.69
N TRP A 60 21.86 -3.06 -19.92
CA TRP A 60 22.02 -3.98 -21.05
C TRP A 60 20.93 -5.06 -21.03
N GLY A 61 20.77 -5.78 -19.92
CA GLY A 61 19.78 -6.84 -19.80
C GLY A 61 18.35 -6.34 -20.03
N ILE A 62 18.01 -5.17 -19.49
CA ILE A 62 16.71 -4.50 -19.69
C ILE A 62 16.46 -4.20 -21.18
N ARG A 63 17.49 -3.73 -21.91
CA ARG A 63 17.37 -3.32 -23.32
C ARG A 63 17.39 -4.49 -24.31
N THR A 64 18.06 -5.60 -23.97
CA THR A 64 18.25 -6.73 -24.91
C THR A 64 17.39 -7.95 -24.59
N GLY A 65 16.88 -8.08 -23.35
CA GLY A 65 16.23 -9.30 -22.88
C GLY A 65 17.10 -10.22 -22.03
N GLY A 66 18.36 -9.83 -21.77
CA GLY A 66 19.30 -10.57 -20.92
C GLY A 66 18.97 -10.56 -19.42
N TYR A 67 17.69 -10.64 -19.03
CA TYR A 67 17.23 -10.41 -17.66
C TYR A 67 17.83 -11.39 -16.66
N LYS A 68 17.77 -12.69 -16.97
CA LYS A 68 18.25 -13.77 -16.09
C LYS A 68 19.75 -13.67 -15.84
N GLU A 69 20.53 -13.39 -16.88
CA GLU A 69 21.97 -13.22 -16.77
C GLU A 69 22.31 -12.02 -15.88
N ALA A 70 21.70 -10.87 -16.14
CA ALA A 70 21.90 -9.67 -15.33
C ALA A 70 21.50 -9.88 -13.87
N LEU A 71 20.38 -10.57 -13.60
CA LEU A 71 19.94 -10.91 -12.24
C LEU A 71 20.94 -11.79 -11.49
N VAL A 72 21.48 -12.83 -12.15
CA VAL A 72 22.48 -13.70 -11.53
C VAL A 72 23.71 -12.91 -11.09
N ILE A 73 24.21 -12.03 -11.97
CA ILE A 73 25.37 -11.18 -11.65
C ILE A 73 25.05 -10.18 -10.54
N LEU A 74 23.87 -9.56 -10.56
CA LEU A 74 23.45 -8.62 -9.52
C LEU A 74 23.34 -9.31 -8.15
N HIS A 75 22.68 -10.46 -8.08
CA HIS A 75 22.53 -11.21 -6.82
C HIS A 75 23.86 -11.65 -6.23
N ALA A 76 24.83 -12.00 -7.09
CA ALA A 76 26.17 -12.37 -6.64
C ALA A 76 26.92 -11.21 -5.95
N ASN A 77 26.58 -9.95 -6.30
CA ASN A 77 27.32 -8.77 -5.85
C ASN A 77 26.56 -7.90 -4.84
N ILE A 78 25.25 -8.06 -4.68
CA ILE A 78 24.42 -7.14 -3.86
C ILE A 78 24.86 -7.06 -2.39
N LYS A 79 25.40 -8.16 -1.83
CA LYS A 79 25.89 -8.21 -0.45
C LYS A 79 27.13 -7.34 -0.22
N SER A 80 27.86 -6.99 -1.27
CA SER A 80 29.03 -6.10 -1.17
C SER A 80 28.63 -4.66 -0.84
N PHE A 81 27.34 -4.32 -0.90
CA PHE A 81 26.80 -2.98 -0.66
C PHE A 81 26.15 -2.82 0.72
N GLU A 82 26.29 -3.78 1.63
CA GLU A 82 25.70 -3.69 2.99
C GLU A 82 26.19 -2.46 3.78
N SER A 83 27.41 -1.99 3.53
CA SER A 83 27.98 -0.79 4.16
C SER A 83 27.62 0.53 3.44
N ALA A 84 26.88 0.49 2.33
CA ALA A 84 26.52 1.64 1.50
C ALA A 84 25.03 1.57 1.12
N PRO A 85 24.11 1.89 2.05
CA PRO A 85 22.68 1.62 1.89
C PRO A 85 22.03 2.37 0.71
N GLU A 86 22.43 3.60 0.42
CA GLU A 86 21.91 4.36 -0.72
C GLU A 86 22.29 3.70 -2.06
N LEU A 87 23.54 3.23 -2.19
CA LEU A 87 24.01 2.52 -3.38
C LEU A 87 23.36 1.13 -3.50
N LYS A 88 23.14 0.47 -2.35
CA LYS A 88 22.39 -0.79 -2.28
C LYS A 88 20.96 -0.61 -2.76
N PHE A 89 20.30 0.50 -2.40
CA PHE A 89 18.96 0.83 -2.87
C PHE A 89 18.91 0.92 -4.39
N GLU A 90 19.86 1.61 -5.03
CA GLU A 90 19.92 1.72 -6.49
C GLU A 90 20.04 0.34 -7.16
N LEU A 91 20.86 -0.56 -6.60
CA LEU A 91 20.96 -1.94 -7.11
C LEU A 91 19.67 -2.73 -6.91
N LEU A 92 19.05 -2.63 -5.74
CA LEU A 92 17.76 -3.28 -5.48
C LEU A 92 16.70 -2.84 -6.49
N LEU A 93 16.65 -1.54 -6.82
CA LEU A 93 15.72 -1.00 -7.80
C LEU A 93 15.99 -1.52 -9.22
N ASN A 94 17.26 -1.57 -9.65
CA ASN A 94 17.65 -2.14 -10.94
C ASN A 94 17.32 -3.63 -11.03
N GLY A 95 17.61 -4.39 -9.98
CA GLY A 95 17.25 -5.81 -9.91
C GLY A 95 15.74 -6.03 -9.92
N ALA A 96 14.97 -5.20 -9.20
CA ALA A 96 13.51 -5.27 -9.22
C ALA A 96 12.93 -5.00 -10.61
N ARG A 97 13.53 -4.09 -11.40
CA ARG A 97 13.16 -3.87 -12.81
C ARG A 97 13.39 -5.14 -13.63
N LEU A 98 14.54 -5.78 -13.47
CA LEU A 98 14.85 -7.04 -14.16
C LEU A 98 13.89 -8.17 -13.76
N GLU A 99 13.59 -8.35 -12.47
CA GLU A 99 12.62 -9.34 -11.98
C GLU A 99 11.24 -9.14 -12.61
N CYS A 100 10.78 -7.88 -12.69
CA CYS A 100 9.52 -7.52 -13.30
C CYS A 100 9.49 -7.83 -14.81
N MET A 101 10.63 -7.71 -15.50
CA MET A 101 10.72 -7.98 -16.93
C MET A 101 10.85 -9.48 -17.23
N ASP A 102 11.53 -10.24 -16.37
CA ASP A 102 11.65 -11.70 -16.48
C ASP A 102 10.34 -12.42 -16.12
N ASN A 103 9.60 -11.92 -15.13
CA ASN A 103 8.36 -12.55 -14.70
C ASN A 103 7.20 -12.31 -15.67
N GLN A 104 6.79 -13.36 -16.38
CA GLN A 104 5.70 -13.31 -17.36
C GLN A 104 4.32 -13.65 -16.80
N ILE A 105 4.23 -14.21 -15.59
CA ILE A 105 3.02 -14.92 -15.13
C ILE A 105 2.52 -14.43 -13.76
N GLY A 106 3.33 -13.68 -13.01
CA GLY A 106 3.02 -13.35 -11.62
C GLY A 106 3.63 -12.05 -11.11
N VAL A 107 3.65 -11.96 -9.77
CA VAL A 107 4.21 -10.87 -8.99
C VAL A 107 5.57 -11.34 -8.49
N SER A 108 6.65 -10.64 -8.84
CA SER A 108 7.98 -10.87 -8.26
C SER A 108 8.37 -9.65 -7.46
N SER A 109 8.29 -9.77 -6.13
CA SER A 109 8.39 -8.62 -5.25
C SER A 109 9.63 -8.60 -4.37
N ASP A 110 10.51 -9.61 -4.40
CA ASP A 110 11.61 -9.75 -3.45
C ASP A 110 12.52 -8.51 -3.41
N LEU A 111 13.05 -8.08 -4.57
CA LEU A 111 13.95 -6.92 -4.61
C LEU A 111 13.21 -5.59 -4.43
N SER A 112 12.00 -5.45 -4.99
CA SER A 112 11.21 -4.21 -4.86
C SER A 112 10.79 -3.91 -3.42
N ILE A 113 10.43 -4.95 -2.65
CA ILE A 113 10.10 -4.84 -1.23
C ILE A 113 11.34 -4.50 -0.41
N LYS A 114 12.48 -5.15 -0.70
CA LYS A 114 13.75 -4.83 -0.02
C LYS A 114 14.16 -3.38 -0.28
N ALA A 115 13.97 -2.88 -1.50
CA ALA A 115 14.19 -1.48 -1.83
C ALA A 115 13.28 -0.56 -1.00
N LEU A 116 11.97 -0.86 -0.92
CA LEU A 116 11.04 -0.09 -0.10
C LEU A 116 11.45 -0.08 1.38
N GLY A 117 11.76 -1.25 1.95
CA GLY A 117 12.18 -1.35 3.34
C GLY A 117 13.43 -0.52 3.65
N LEU A 118 14.43 -0.56 2.75
CA LEU A 118 15.65 0.23 2.89
C LEU A 118 15.39 1.74 2.75
N ALA A 119 14.53 2.15 1.81
CA ALA A 119 14.14 3.56 1.66
C ALA A 119 13.42 4.11 2.91
N GLU A 120 12.56 3.29 3.52
CA GLU A 120 11.86 3.63 4.76
C GLU A 120 12.80 3.71 5.96
N GLU A 121 13.79 2.82 6.04
CA GLU A 121 14.86 2.87 7.06
C GLU A 121 15.73 4.13 6.92
N LEU A 122 16.02 4.55 5.69
CA LEU A 122 16.74 5.80 5.39
C LEU A 122 15.88 7.05 5.64
N GLY A 123 14.55 6.91 5.65
CA GLY A 123 13.63 8.04 5.78
C GLY A 123 13.62 8.98 4.56
N ASP A 124 14.07 8.48 3.40
CA ASP A 124 14.14 9.27 2.16
C ASP A 124 12.86 9.09 1.33
N TYR A 125 12.01 10.12 1.32
CA TYR A 125 10.76 10.12 0.58
C TYR A 125 10.93 9.94 -0.93
N SER A 126 12.01 10.46 -1.51
CA SER A 126 12.27 10.30 -2.95
C SER A 126 12.57 8.85 -3.28
N LEU A 127 13.34 8.14 -2.43
CA LEU A 127 13.59 6.71 -2.60
C LEU A 127 12.31 5.88 -2.35
N ILE A 128 11.46 6.27 -1.39
CA ILE A 128 10.16 5.63 -1.16
C ILE A 128 9.27 5.75 -2.41
N ALA A 129 9.22 6.92 -3.04
CA ALA A 129 8.45 7.14 -4.27
C ALA A 129 8.97 6.29 -5.43
N LEU A 130 10.30 6.18 -5.61
CA LEU A 130 10.90 5.28 -6.60
C LEU A 130 10.54 3.81 -6.35
N ALA A 131 10.58 3.37 -5.09
CA ALA A 131 10.18 2.01 -4.72
C ALA A 131 8.68 1.75 -5.00
N TYR A 132 7.81 2.72 -4.73
CA TYR A 132 6.39 2.64 -5.09
C TYR A 132 6.17 2.57 -6.60
N MET A 133 6.88 3.35 -7.41
CA MET A 133 6.80 3.24 -8.87
C MET A 133 7.21 1.85 -9.35
N GLN A 134 8.23 1.26 -8.74
CA GLN A 134 8.66 -0.09 -9.11
C GLN A 134 7.66 -1.17 -8.70
N ILE A 135 7.07 -1.06 -7.51
CA ILE A 135 5.98 -1.94 -7.07
C ILE A 135 4.75 -1.79 -7.98
N ALA A 136 4.43 -0.56 -8.41
CA ALA A 136 3.35 -0.31 -9.36
C ALA A 136 3.60 -1.01 -10.70
N SER A 137 4.80 -0.87 -11.26
CA SER A 137 5.19 -1.52 -12.52
C SER A 137 5.08 -3.05 -12.44
N MET A 138 5.47 -3.64 -11.32
CA MET A 138 5.33 -5.08 -11.06
C MET A 138 3.86 -5.54 -11.12
N PHE A 139 2.93 -4.71 -10.62
CA PHE A 139 1.50 -5.03 -10.64
C PHE A 139 0.82 -4.76 -12.00
N ALA A 140 1.39 -3.92 -12.85
CA ALA A 140 0.74 -3.34 -14.02
C ALA A 140 0.10 -4.36 -15.00
N LYS A 141 0.70 -5.55 -15.15
CA LYS A 141 0.22 -6.58 -16.09
C LYS A 141 -0.98 -7.39 -15.58
N LYS A 142 -1.21 -7.45 -14.26
CA LYS A 142 -2.18 -8.36 -13.62
C LYS A 142 -3.14 -7.67 -12.65
N TYR A 143 -2.65 -6.71 -11.88
CA TYR A 143 -3.36 -6.03 -10.80
C TYR A 143 -3.34 -4.51 -11.04
N HIS A 144 -4.15 -4.07 -12.00
CA HIS A 144 -4.19 -2.67 -12.45
C HIS A 144 -4.63 -1.69 -11.36
N GLY A 145 -5.60 -2.07 -10.51
CA GLY A 145 -6.05 -1.25 -9.38
C GLY A 145 -4.92 -1.00 -8.38
N LEU A 146 -4.21 -2.06 -7.99
CA LEU A 146 -3.02 -1.94 -7.13
C LEU A 146 -1.91 -1.12 -7.79
N SER A 147 -1.68 -1.32 -9.08
CA SER A 147 -0.68 -0.54 -9.82
C SER A 147 -1.01 0.96 -9.83
N MET A 148 -2.26 1.35 -10.09
CA MET A 148 -2.72 2.74 -9.99
C MET A 148 -2.56 3.30 -8.58
N TYR A 149 -2.92 2.52 -7.56
CA TYR A 149 -2.76 2.89 -6.16
C TYR A 149 -1.30 3.24 -5.82
N PHE A 150 -0.33 2.41 -6.21
CA PHE A 150 1.07 2.69 -5.94
C PHE A 150 1.63 3.87 -6.75
N TYR A 151 1.22 4.05 -8.01
CA TYR A 151 1.58 5.24 -8.77
C TYR A 151 1.03 6.52 -8.14
N ARG A 152 -0.21 6.51 -7.61
CA ARG A 152 -0.78 7.66 -6.87
C ARG A 152 0.05 8.03 -5.64
N LYS A 153 0.53 7.03 -4.89
CA LYS A 153 1.38 7.29 -3.71
C LYS A 153 2.70 7.94 -4.09
N ALA A 154 3.36 7.44 -5.15
CA ALA A 154 4.58 8.05 -5.67
C ALA A 154 4.33 9.47 -6.20
N GLU A 155 3.27 9.68 -6.99
CA GLU A 155 2.89 11.00 -7.50
C GLU A 155 2.69 12.02 -6.38
N ARG A 156 1.98 11.64 -5.30
CA ARG A 156 1.77 12.54 -4.15
C ARG A 156 3.09 12.98 -3.53
N ILE A 157 4.03 12.05 -3.34
CA ILE A 157 5.34 12.38 -2.76
C ILE A 157 6.10 13.38 -3.63
N TYR A 158 6.13 13.18 -4.95
CA TYR A 158 6.81 14.12 -5.86
C TYR A 158 6.09 15.46 -5.98
N GLU A 159 4.76 15.50 -5.88
CA GLU A 159 4.00 16.76 -5.77
C GLU A 159 4.38 17.54 -4.51
N GLU A 160 4.46 16.87 -3.36
CA GLU A 160 4.87 17.47 -2.08
C GLU A 160 6.33 17.95 -2.10
N ALA A 161 7.22 17.17 -2.72
CA ALA A 161 8.62 17.51 -2.92
C ALA A 161 8.85 18.60 -3.99
N LYS A 162 7.81 18.95 -4.77
CA LYS A 162 7.88 19.86 -5.93
C LYS A 162 8.86 19.41 -7.01
N ASP A 163 9.08 18.10 -7.15
CA ASP A 163 9.88 17.52 -8.23
C ASP A 163 9.03 17.36 -9.49
N SER A 164 9.07 18.35 -10.38
CA SER A 164 8.26 18.34 -11.60
C SER A 164 8.65 17.24 -12.57
N HIS A 165 9.94 16.89 -12.66
CA HIS A 165 10.44 15.88 -13.57
C HIS A 165 9.92 14.49 -13.19
N GLN A 166 10.17 14.05 -11.95
CA GLN A 166 9.71 12.74 -11.49
C GLN A 166 8.19 12.63 -11.42
N ARG A 167 7.52 13.73 -11.06
CA ARG A 167 6.05 13.82 -11.11
C ARG A 167 5.52 13.58 -12.52
N ASP A 168 6.16 14.14 -13.55
CA ASP A 168 5.73 13.95 -14.93
C ASP A 168 5.99 12.51 -15.41
N ILE A 169 7.11 11.88 -15.01
CA ILE A 169 7.38 10.46 -15.29
C ILE A 169 6.30 9.55 -14.68
N VAL A 170 5.99 9.69 -13.38
CA VAL A 170 4.98 8.83 -12.75
C VAL A 170 3.57 9.06 -13.33
N ARG A 171 3.25 10.29 -13.73
CA ARG A 171 2.00 10.62 -14.41
C ARG A 171 1.90 9.99 -15.79
N MET A 172 3.00 9.95 -16.55
CA MET A 172 3.07 9.26 -17.83
C MET A 172 2.76 7.77 -17.69
N GLU A 173 3.42 7.09 -16.75
CA GLU A 173 3.20 5.66 -16.46
C GLU A 173 1.75 5.39 -16.04
N ARG A 174 1.23 6.20 -15.12
CA ARG A 174 -0.15 6.07 -14.63
C ARG A 174 -1.18 6.30 -15.73
N ALA A 175 -0.99 7.30 -16.60
CA ALA A 175 -1.90 7.55 -17.71
C ALA A 175 -1.93 6.38 -18.71
N PHE A 176 -0.76 5.84 -19.04
CA PHE A 176 -0.67 4.63 -19.87
C PHE A 176 -1.41 3.45 -19.25
N LEU A 177 -1.21 3.21 -17.96
CA LEU A 177 -1.92 2.18 -17.20
C LEU A 177 -3.43 2.40 -17.17
N SER A 178 -3.91 3.61 -16.85
CA SER A 178 -5.35 3.91 -16.79
C SER A 178 -6.04 3.65 -18.13
N SER A 179 -5.39 4.03 -19.25
CA SER A 179 -5.94 3.79 -20.59
C SER A 179 -6.00 2.29 -20.93
N THR A 180 -4.92 1.55 -20.67
CA THR A 180 -4.88 0.11 -20.97
C THR A 180 -5.82 -0.68 -20.06
N ALA A 181 -5.86 -0.37 -18.77
CA ALA A 181 -6.76 -0.95 -17.79
C ALA A 181 -8.24 -0.70 -18.14
N CYS A 182 -8.61 0.51 -18.56
CA CYS A 182 -9.97 0.83 -19.01
C CYS A 182 -10.44 -0.15 -20.10
N ARG A 183 -9.60 -0.40 -21.11
CA ARG A 183 -9.92 -1.30 -22.23
C ARG A 183 -10.01 -2.75 -21.79
N ILE A 184 -9.02 -3.22 -21.03
CA ILE A 184 -8.99 -4.58 -20.48
C ILE A 184 -10.24 -4.84 -19.65
N LEU A 185 -10.52 -3.99 -18.68
CA LEU A 185 -11.63 -4.15 -17.73
C LEU A 185 -12.99 -4.04 -18.40
N LYS A 186 -13.16 -3.16 -19.40
CA LYS A 186 -14.40 -3.11 -20.20
C LYS A 186 -14.66 -4.39 -20.97
N THR A 187 -13.62 -5.13 -21.34
CA THR A 187 -13.81 -6.40 -22.03
C THR A 187 -14.15 -7.54 -21.07
N LEU A 188 -13.79 -7.39 -19.78
CA LEU A 188 -14.05 -8.39 -18.75
C LEU A 188 -15.36 -8.15 -17.97
N HIS A 189 -15.78 -6.89 -17.83
CA HIS A 189 -16.89 -6.47 -16.96
C HIS A 189 -18.03 -5.84 -17.78
N SER A 190 -19.28 -6.05 -17.34
CA SER A 190 -20.49 -5.53 -18.02
C SER A 190 -20.87 -4.08 -17.68
N ASN A 191 -20.27 -3.46 -16.66
CA ASN A 191 -20.61 -2.09 -16.25
C ASN A 191 -19.55 -1.08 -16.73
N HIS A 192 -19.78 -0.50 -17.91
CA HIS A 192 -18.78 0.28 -18.64
C HIS A 192 -18.67 1.76 -18.21
N ASN A 193 -19.73 2.38 -17.69
CA ASN A 193 -19.81 3.84 -17.55
C ASN A 193 -18.80 4.44 -16.56
N ASN A 194 -18.44 3.72 -15.50
CA ASN A 194 -17.48 4.22 -14.51
C ASN A 194 -16.02 4.09 -14.99
N LEU A 195 -15.75 3.18 -15.93
CA LEU A 195 -14.40 2.92 -16.44
C LEU A 195 -13.96 3.97 -17.47
N ASP A 196 -14.89 4.65 -18.15
CA ASP A 196 -14.59 5.76 -19.06
C ASP A 196 -13.77 6.88 -18.40
N ARG A 197 -13.96 7.07 -17.09
CA ARG A 197 -13.22 8.06 -16.30
C ARG A 197 -11.70 7.82 -16.34
N LEU A 198 -11.27 6.55 -16.38
CA LEU A 198 -9.85 6.19 -16.47
C LEU A 198 -9.24 6.63 -17.81
N GLN A 199 -9.99 6.46 -18.90
CA GLN A 199 -9.54 6.89 -20.23
C GLN A 199 -9.48 8.42 -20.32
N GLN A 200 -10.51 9.11 -19.83
CA GLN A 200 -10.55 10.58 -19.80
C GLN A 200 -9.37 11.14 -19.00
N GLU A 201 -9.08 10.56 -17.84
CA GLU A 201 -7.94 11.00 -17.03
C GLU A 201 -6.60 10.78 -17.76
N ALA A 202 -6.42 9.62 -18.40
CA ALA A 202 -5.22 9.33 -19.17
C ALA A 202 -4.95 10.38 -20.26
N GLU A 203 -5.99 10.75 -21.02
CA GLU A 203 -5.93 11.78 -22.04
C GLU A 203 -5.61 13.15 -21.45
N GLU A 204 -6.27 13.54 -20.36
CA GLU A 204 -6.04 14.82 -19.66
C GLU A 204 -4.61 14.94 -19.12
N ILE A 205 -4.05 13.87 -18.58
CA ILE A 205 -2.69 13.86 -18.03
C ILE A 205 -1.66 13.99 -19.15
N ILE A 206 -1.74 13.14 -20.16
CA ILE A 206 -0.72 13.05 -21.21
C ILE A 206 -0.70 14.31 -22.08
N ALA A 207 -1.84 14.99 -22.24
CA ALA A 207 -1.90 16.28 -22.92
C ALA A 207 -1.18 17.42 -22.16
N LYS A 208 -0.90 17.26 -20.86
CA LYS A 208 -0.31 18.29 -19.99
C LYS A 208 1.17 18.05 -19.66
N ILE A 209 1.76 16.95 -20.12
CA ILE A 209 3.17 16.65 -19.86
C ILE A 209 4.07 17.66 -20.58
N ASP A 210 5.01 18.25 -19.85
CA ASP A 210 5.96 19.22 -20.37
C ASP A 210 7.17 18.50 -21.00
N LEU A 211 7.27 18.58 -22.32
CA LEU A 211 8.36 17.97 -23.10
C LEU A 211 9.75 18.49 -22.68
N SER A 212 9.85 19.73 -22.20
CA SER A 212 11.14 20.33 -21.83
C SER A 212 11.72 19.73 -20.56
N ASN A 213 10.89 19.08 -19.73
CA ASN A 213 11.33 18.35 -18.55
C ASN A 213 11.88 16.95 -18.86
N LEU A 214 11.79 16.48 -20.11
CA LEU A 214 12.11 15.10 -20.46
C LEU A 214 13.40 14.98 -21.27
N ASN A 215 14.19 13.95 -20.99
CA ASN A 215 15.32 13.55 -21.83
C ASN A 215 14.85 12.81 -23.10
N LYS A 216 15.76 12.52 -24.02
CA LYS A 216 15.43 11.91 -25.32
C LYS A 216 14.76 10.53 -25.23
N PHE A 217 15.08 9.73 -24.22
CA PHE A 217 14.48 8.41 -24.01
C PHE A 217 13.06 8.55 -23.47
N GLU A 218 12.85 9.44 -22.50
CA GLU A 218 11.54 9.74 -21.93
C GLU A 218 10.60 10.37 -22.95
N GLN A 219 11.11 11.25 -23.82
CA GLN A 219 10.33 11.80 -24.93
C GLN A 219 9.85 10.70 -25.89
N ARG A 220 10.66 9.67 -26.14
CA ARG A 220 10.25 8.51 -26.95
C ARG A 220 9.15 7.70 -26.24
N HIS A 221 9.29 7.47 -24.94
CA HIS A 221 8.24 6.81 -24.14
C HIS A 221 6.94 7.62 -24.17
N LEU A 222 7.01 8.95 -24.04
CA LEU A 222 5.84 9.81 -24.15
C LEU A 222 5.16 9.67 -25.53
N ARG A 223 5.93 9.69 -26.62
CA ARG A 223 5.38 9.45 -27.98
C ARG A 223 4.68 8.11 -28.07
N TYR A 224 5.27 7.05 -27.51
CA TYR A 224 4.67 5.73 -27.46
C TYR A 224 3.36 5.74 -26.66
N TYR A 225 3.34 6.33 -25.45
CA TYR A 225 2.12 6.42 -24.63
C TYR A 225 1.03 7.24 -25.31
N GLN A 226 1.37 8.39 -25.90
CA GLN A 226 0.44 9.19 -26.70
C GLN A 226 -0.16 8.37 -27.84
N ALA A 227 0.67 7.64 -28.59
CA ALA A 227 0.21 6.83 -29.71
C ALA A 227 -0.75 5.70 -29.25
N VAL A 228 -0.50 5.07 -28.10
CA VAL A 228 -1.39 4.03 -27.55
C VAL A 228 -2.69 4.61 -26.99
N ILE A 229 -2.61 5.71 -26.25
CA ILE A 229 -3.77 6.35 -25.61
C ILE A 229 -4.71 6.92 -26.67
N PHE A 230 -4.18 7.65 -27.66
CA PHE A 230 -4.96 8.25 -28.75
C PHE A 230 -5.17 7.32 -29.95
N ARG A 231 -4.73 6.06 -29.88
CA ARG A 231 -4.92 5.05 -30.93
C ARG A 231 -4.29 5.43 -32.28
N ASP A 232 -3.18 6.17 -32.24
CA ASP A 232 -2.46 6.63 -33.42
C ASP A 232 -1.53 5.54 -33.97
N ILE A 233 -2.08 4.75 -34.89
CA ILE A 233 -1.32 3.69 -35.57
C ILE A 233 -0.17 4.22 -36.43
N LYS A 234 -0.23 5.47 -36.92
CA LYS A 234 0.83 6.03 -37.75
C LYS A 234 2.04 6.35 -36.88
N ALA A 235 1.79 6.98 -35.72
CA ALA A 235 2.84 7.25 -34.75
C ALA A 235 3.49 5.95 -34.24
N LEU A 236 2.70 4.91 -33.95
CA LEU A 236 3.25 3.60 -33.57
C LEU A 236 4.10 2.97 -34.67
N ARG A 237 3.67 3.05 -35.94
CA ARG A 237 4.45 2.53 -37.07
C ARG A 237 5.79 3.25 -37.21
N CYS A 238 5.81 4.58 -37.10
CA CYS A 238 7.06 5.33 -37.09
C CYS A 238 7.99 4.90 -35.95
N LEU A 239 7.45 4.68 -34.75
CA LEU A 239 8.23 4.19 -33.61
C LEU A 239 8.81 2.79 -33.87
N ILE A 240 8.04 1.88 -34.49
CA ILE A 240 8.52 0.54 -34.89
C ILE A 240 9.67 0.68 -35.89
N GLU A 241 9.52 1.50 -36.93
CA GLU A 241 10.56 1.73 -37.94
C GLU A 241 11.84 2.33 -37.33
N GLU A 242 11.72 3.22 -36.34
CA GLU A 242 12.85 3.80 -35.60
C GLU A 242 13.64 2.74 -34.80
N ILE A 243 12.98 1.73 -34.22
CA ILE A 243 13.63 0.73 -33.36
C ILE A 243 14.00 -0.57 -34.07
N GLU A 244 13.43 -0.85 -35.24
CA GLU A 244 13.67 -2.07 -36.01
C GLU A 244 15.17 -2.38 -36.25
N PRO A 245 16.04 -1.41 -36.58
CA PRO A 245 17.46 -1.70 -36.81
C PRO A 245 18.27 -1.92 -35.52
N LEU A 246 17.70 -1.64 -34.34
CA LEU A 246 18.40 -1.70 -33.06
C LEU A 246 18.26 -3.08 -32.42
N ASP A 247 19.19 -3.49 -31.55
CA ASP A 247 19.08 -4.71 -30.75
C ASP A 247 18.20 -4.49 -29.50
N ALA A 248 16.97 -4.01 -29.70
CA ALA A 248 16.04 -3.60 -28.65
C ALA A 248 14.80 -4.51 -28.58
N LEU A 249 15.02 -5.83 -28.48
CA LEU A 249 13.96 -6.85 -28.52
C LEU A 249 12.73 -6.56 -27.62
N PRO A 250 12.89 -6.08 -26.37
CA PRO A 250 11.76 -5.77 -25.49
C PRO A 250 10.86 -4.66 -26.04
N ASP A 251 11.46 -3.57 -26.55
CA ASP A 251 10.70 -2.47 -27.14
C ASP A 251 10.10 -2.85 -28.50
N LYS A 252 10.82 -3.66 -29.31
CA LYS A 252 10.27 -4.21 -30.57
C LYS A 252 9.00 -5.01 -30.30
N CYS A 253 9.08 -5.94 -29.35
CA CYS A 253 7.94 -6.72 -28.90
C CYS A 253 6.82 -5.79 -28.42
N ARG A 254 7.10 -4.87 -27.50
CA ARG A 254 6.11 -3.98 -26.90
C ARG A 254 5.37 -3.10 -27.93
N TYR A 255 6.10 -2.49 -28.86
CA TYR A 255 5.51 -1.58 -29.85
C TYR A 255 4.68 -2.35 -30.89
N LYS A 256 5.20 -3.48 -31.38
CA LYS A 256 4.48 -4.37 -32.30
C LYS A 256 3.23 -4.94 -31.65
N ASP A 257 3.31 -5.38 -30.38
CA ASP A 257 2.16 -5.86 -29.59
C ASP A 257 1.03 -4.82 -29.60
N MET A 258 1.31 -3.57 -29.17
CA MET A 258 0.29 -2.51 -29.17
C MET A 258 -0.23 -2.17 -30.57
N PHE A 259 0.65 -2.11 -31.58
CA PHE A 259 0.24 -1.83 -32.96
C PHE A 259 -0.74 -2.89 -33.47
N ILE A 260 -0.44 -4.18 -33.24
CA ILE A 260 -1.29 -5.31 -33.63
C ILE A 260 -2.66 -5.19 -32.96
N GLY A 261 -2.69 -4.99 -31.64
CA GLY A 261 -3.93 -4.85 -30.89
C GLY A 261 -4.81 -3.72 -31.41
N ILE A 262 -4.22 -2.54 -31.61
CA ILE A 262 -4.95 -1.37 -32.10
C ILE A 262 -5.46 -1.57 -33.52
N CYS A 263 -4.66 -2.19 -34.41
CA CYS A 263 -5.06 -2.48 -35.77
C CYS A 263 -6.19 -3.52 -35.83
N MET A 264 -6.12 -4.57 -35.00
CA MET A 264 -7.18 -5.58 -34.89
C MET A 264 -8.52 -4.97 -34.48
N GLU A 265 -8.52 -4.13 -33.43
CA GLU A 265 -9.71 -3.40 -32.98
C GLU A 265 -10.27 -2.44 -34.05
N GLN A 266 -9.40 -1.85 -34.88
CA GLN A 266 -9.79 -0.97 -35.99
C GLN A 266 -10.12 -1.73 -37.29
N GLY A 267 -10.08 -3.07 -37.30
CA GLY A 267 -10.34 -3.89 -38.48
C GLY A 267 -9.27 -3.80 -39.58
N LYS A 268 -8.05 -3.36 -39.26
CA LYS A 268 -6.92 -3.16 -40.19
C LYS A 268 -6.04 -4.42 -40.28
N PHE A 269 -6.65 -5.55 -40.64
CA PHE A 269 -5.99 -6.87 -40.67
C PHE A 269 -4.78 -6.94 -41.61
N GLU A 270 -4.82 -6.23 -42.73
CA GLU A 270 -3.71 -6.21 -43.71
C GLU A 270 -2.43 -5.64 -43.08
N LEU A 271 -2.55 -4.57 -42.28
CA LEU A 271 -1.40 -3.98 -41.58
C LEU A 271 -0.86 -4.89 -40.47
N VAL A 272 -1.70 -5.75 -39.89
CA VAL A 272 -1.26 -6.75 -38.92
C VAL A 272 -0.50 -7.86 -39.63
N ASN A 273 -1.00 -8.32 -40.78
CA ASN A 273 -0.36 -9.35 -41.58
C ASN A 273 1.06 -8.96 -42.02
N GLU A 274 1.29 -7.68 -42.34
CA GLU A 274 2.62 -7.17 -42.70
C GLU A 274 3.69 -7.37 -41.61
N ILE A 275 3.31 -7.38 -40.33
CA ILE A 275 4.27 -7.39 -39.22
C ILE A 275 4.18 -8.63 -38.31
N ALA A 276 3.15 -9.46 -38.47
CA ALA A 276 2.84 -10.58 -37.58
C ALA A 276 4.02 -11.56 -37.44
N ASP A 277 4.63 -11.97 -38.55
CA ASP A 277 5.72 -12.94 -38.54
C ASP A 277 6.99 -12.38 -37.89
N SER A 278 7.30 -11.11 -38.15
CA SER A 278 8.41 -10.40 -37.51
C SER A 278 8.17 -10.25 -36.01
N PHE A 279 6.95 -9.91 -35.59
CA PHE A 279 6.57 -9.85 -34.18
C PHE A 279 6.72 -11.21 -33.47
N ILE A 280 6.26 -12.30 -34.10
CA ILE A 280 6.41 -13.65 -33.55
C ILE A 280 7.90 -14.03 -33.44
N ALA A 281 8.71 -13.69 -34.44
CA ALA A 281 10.15 -13.92 -34.41
C ALA A 281 10.83 -13.18 -33.25
N ASP A 282 10.50 -11.91 -33.05
CA ASP A 282 11.02 -11.11 -31.93
C ASP A 282 10.60 -11.68 -30.57
N LYS A 283 9.33 -12.10 -30.41
CA LYS A 283 8.85 -12.75 -29.19
C LYS A 283 9.60 -14.04 -28.90
N LYS A 284 9.85 -14.87 -29.93
CA LYS A 284 10.64 -16.11 -29.80
C LYS A 284 12.09 -15.82 -29.44
N ALA A 285 12.69 -14.76 -29.98
CA ALA A 285 14.04 -14.34 -29.63
C ALA A 285 14.12 -13.86 -28.18
N LEU A 286 13.12 -13.10 -27.71
CA LEU A 286 13.11 -12.53 -26.36
C LEU A 286 12.79 -13.55 -25.27
N TYR A 287 11.79 -14.41 -25.49
CA TYR A 287 11.25 -15.30 -24.46
C TYR A 287 11.55 -16.78 -24.68
N GLY A 288 12.18 -17.13 -25.81
CA GLY A 288 12.35 -18.51 -26.27
C GLY A 288 11.12 -19.01 -27.03
N GLY A 289 11.26 -20.15 -27.72
CA GLY A 289 10.14 -20.80 -28.42
C GLY A 289 9.24 -21.59 -27.45
N SER A 290 8.43 -20.90 -26.64
CA SER A 290 7.47 -21.56 -25.74
C SER A 290 6.18 -21.96 -26.46
N LEU A 291 5.45 -22.94 -25.89
CA LEU A 291 4.12 -23.33 -26.37
C LEU A 291 3.14 -22.16 -26.35
N GLU A 292 3.27 -21.21 -25.42
CA GLU A 292 2.39 -20.03 -25.39
C GLU A 292 2.62 -19.11 -26.60
N ILE A 293 3.87 -18.98 -27.06
CA ILE A 293 4.19 -18.16 -28.23
C ILE A 293 3.72 -18.85 -29.52
N GLU A 294 3.79 -20.18 -29.58
CA GLU A 294 3.24 -20.96 -30.69
C GLU A 294 1.71 -20.84 -30.76
N ASP A 295 1.02 -20.96 -29.62
CA ASP A 295 -0.42 -20.76 -29.52
C ASP A 295 -0.83 -19.32 -29.88
N LEU A 296 -0.08 -18.32 -29.42
CA LEU A 296 -0.26 -16.92 -29.82
C LEU A 296 -0.13 -16.75 -31.33
N ALA A 297 0.91 -17.32 -31.94
CA ALA A 297 1.14 -17.24 -33.38
C ALA A 297 -0.04 -17.85 -34.15
N GLN A 298 -0.49 -19.04 -33.76
CA GLN A 298 -1.63 -19.70 -34.38
C GLN A 298 -2.91 -18.88 -34.26
N LYS A 299 -3.24 -18.39 -33.05
CA LYS A 299 -4.42 -17.55 -32.80
C LYS A 299 -4.38 -16.26 -33.60
N LEU A 300 -3.21 -15.64 -33.70
CA LEU A 300 -3.02 -14.41 -34.45
C LEU A 300 -3.25 -14.63 -35.94
N HIS A 301 -2.63 -15.64 -36.55
CA HIS A 301 -2.82 -15.97 -37.96
C HIS A 301 -4.29 -16.33 -38.27
N GLN A 302 -4.93 -17.14 -37.41
CA GLN A 302 -6.35 -17.46 -37.56
C GLN A 302 -7.25 -16.23 -37.50
N ALA A 303 -6.96 -15.28 -36.60
CA ALA A 303 -7.72 -14.04 -36.49
C ALA A 303 -7.56 -13.14 -37.74
N ILE A 304 -6.36 -13.07 -38.31
CA ILE A 304 -6.08 -12.36 -39.56
C ILE A 304 -6.88 -13.00 -40.71
N GLU A 305 -6.77 -14.31 -40.90
CA GLU A 305 -7.48 -15.05 -41.96
C GLU A 305 -8.99 -14.92 -41.84
N ALA A 306 -9.53 -15.06 -40.62
CA ALA A 306 -10.96 -14.97 -40.36
C ALA A 306 -11.48 -13.52 -40.39
N ARG A 307 -10.60 -12.51 -40.47
CA ARG A 307 -10.91 -11.08 -40.31
C ARG A 307 -11.79 -10.82 -39.08
N LYS A 308 -11.49 -11.55 -37.99
CA LYS A 308 -12.19 -11.41 -36.71
C LYS A 308 -11.29 -10.69 -35.73
N PRO A 309 -11.81 -9.67 -35.02
CA PRO A 309 -11.05 -9.08 -33.93
C PRO A 309 -10.67 -10.18 -32.95
N LEU A 310 -9.38 -10.35 -32.74
CA LEU A 310 -8.90 -11.09 -31.59
C LEU A 310 -9.16 -10.20 -30.37
N GLN A 311 -9.69 -10.77 -29.28
CA GLN A 311 -9.69 -10.09 -27.98
C GLN A 311 -8.23 -10.01 -27.51
N PHE A 312 -7.49 -9.09 -28.10
CA PHE A 312 -6.07 -8.95 -27.92
C PHE A 312 -5.86 -7.93 -26.80
N LEU A 313 -5.50 -8.44 -25.63
CA LEU A 313 -5.20 -7.64 -24.45
C LEU A 313 -3.68 -7.64 -24.26
N PRO A 314 -2.95 -6.76 -24.96
CA PRO A 314 -1.49 -6.78 -24.92
C PRO A 314 -0.99 -6.62 -23.49
N ALA A 315 -0.01 -7.45 -23.12
CA ALA A 315 0.59 -7.52 -21.80
C ALA A 315 -0.35 -7.80 -20.60
N PHE A 316 -1.59 -8.25 -20.82
CA PHE A 316 -2.52 -8.63 -19.75
C PHE A 316 -2.32 -10.09 -19.30
N ILE A 317 -2.24 -10.29 -17.99
CA ILE A 317 -2.24 -11.61 -17.36
C ILE A 317 -3.61 -11.83 -16.71
N PRO A 318 -4.40 -12.82 -17.17
CA PRO A 318 -5.67 -13.16 -16.55
C PRO A 318 -5.51 -13.54 -15.07
N LYS A 319 -6.51 -13.17 -14.26
CA LYS A 319 -6.61 -13.59 -12.86
C LYS A 319 -7.14 -15.02 -12.75
N SER A 320 -6.86 -15.67 -11.62
CA SER A 320 -7.43 -16.97 -11.29
C SER A 320 -8.96 -16.90 -11.17
N THR A 321 -9.63 -18.04 -11.27
CA THR A 321 -11.09 -18.13 -11.05
C THR A 321 -11.47 -17.63 -9.66
N VAL A 322 -12.69 -17.09 -9.50
CA VAL A 322 -13.18 -16.52 -8.22
C VAL A 322 -13.05 -17.49 -7.03
N THR A 323 -13.28 -18.78 -7.25
CA THR A 323 -13.14 -19.82 -6.21
C THR A 323 -11.71 -20.03 -5.71
N ASP A 324 -10.72 -19.60 -6.49
CA ASP A 324 -9.29 -19.70 -6.20
C ASP A 324 -8.61 -18.32 -6.10
N ALA A 325 -9.40 -17.28 -5.79
CA ALA A 325 -8.88 -15.93 -5.61
C ALA A 325 -7.86 -15.88 -4.46
N THR A 326 -6.75 -15.20 -4.71
CA THR A 326 -5.76 -14.80 -3.72
C THR A 326 -6.17 -13.45 -3.09
N LEU A 327 -5.51 -13.05 -2.01
CA LEU A 327 -5.78 -11.74 -1.41
C LEU A 327 -5.49 -10.57 -2.37
N LEU A 328 -4.49 -10.67 -3.25
CA LEU A 328 -4.21 -9.61 -4.22
C LEU A 328 -5.36 -9.40 -5.20
N ASP A 329 -6.10 -10.46 -5.56
CA ASP A 329 -7.27 -10.33 -6.44
C ASP A 329 -8.35 -9.44 -5.79
N ILE A 330 -8.55 -9.59 -4.47
CA ILE A 330 -9.49 -8.79 -3.68
C ILE A 330 -8.97 -7.36 -3.52
N LEU A 331 -7.71 -7.20 -3.10
CA LEU A 331 -7.11 -5.87 -2.89
C LEU A 331 -7.04 -5.05 -4.18
N ASP A 332 -6.83 -5.69 -5.32
CA ASP A 332 -6.87 -5.04 -6.63
C ASP A 332 -8.25 -4.51 -6.97
N ASN A 333 -9.30 -5.27 -6.66
CA ASN A 333 -10.66 -4.79 -6.83
C ASN A 333 -10.94 -3.60 -5.92
N TYR A 334 -10.51 -3.64 -4.66
CA TYR A 334 -10.69 -2.51 -3.74
C TYR A 334 -9.93 -1.27 -4.20
N ALA A 335 -8.67 -1.42 -4.63
CA ALA A 335 -7.87 -0.32 -5.14
C ALA A 335 -8.46 0.28 -6.43
N LEU A 336 -9.03 -0.54 -7.32
CA LEU A 336 -9.76 -0.06 -8.49
C LEU A 336 -11.02 0.74 -8.11
N MET A 337 -11.76 0.29 -7.10
CA MET A 337 -12.92 1.03 -6.59
C MET A 337 -12.52 2.38 -5.98
N ASP A 338 -11.43 2.42 -5.22
CA ASP A 338 -10.86 3.66 -4.67
C ASP A 338 -10.50 4.64 -5.80
N GLU A 339 -9.89 4.15 -6.89
CA GLU A 339 -9.52 5.00 -8.03
C GLU A 339 -10.76 5.51 -8.78
N ILE A 340 -11.76 4.67 -9.02
CA ILE A 340 -13.01 5.09 -9.67
C ILE A 340 -13.74 6.16 -8.83
N TRP A 341 -13.69 6.03 -7.50
CA TRP A 341 -14.21 7.03 -6.57
C TRP A 341 -13.41 8.34 -6.65
N GLU A 342 -12.08 8.28 -6.67
CA GLU A 342 -11.23 9.46 -6.85
C GLU A 342 -11.57 10.21 -8.15
N LEU A 343 -11.86 9.49 -9.24
CA LEU A 343 -12.17 10.11 -10.53
C LEU A 343 -13.62 10.60 -10.66
N ASP A 344 -14.47 10.39 -9.64
CA ASP A 344 -15.82 10.94 -9.63
C ASP A 344 -15.80 12.47 -9.45
N LYS A 345 -16.33 13.19 -10.44
CA LYS A 345 -16.41 14.66 -10.46
C LYS A 345 -17.73 15.20 -9.87
N SER A 346 -18.57 14.35 -9.26
CA SER A 346 -19.83 14.79 -8.64
C SER A 346 -19.60 15.62 -7.38
N VAL A 347 -20.54 16.51 -7.09
CA VAL A 347 -20.56 17.31 -5.85
C VAL A 347 -20.52 16.40 -4.62
N PHE A 348 -21.21 15.25 -4.68
CA PHE A 348 -21.23 14.28 -3.58
C PHE A 348 -19.84 13.74 -3.28
N ARG A 349 -19.06 13.31 -4.29
CA ARG A 349 -17.67 12.88 -4.07
C ARG A 349 -16.84 13.99 -3.43
N MET A 350 -16.99 15.22 -3.88
CA MET A 350 -16.21 16.37 -3.37
C MET A 350 -16.46 16.67 -1.88
N MET A 351 -17.55 16.14 -1.28
CA MET A 351 -17.80 16.25 0.15
C MET A 351 -16.94 15.32 1.01
N PHE A 352 -16.30 14.32 0.41
CA PHE A 352 -15.55 13.30 1.12
C PHE A 352 -14.05 13.31 0.76
N PRO A 353 -13.20 12.79 1.65
CA PRO A 353 -11.79 12.56 1.35
C PRO A 353 -11.61 11.58 0.18
N GLY A 354 -10.41 11.60 -0.40
CA GLY A 354 -9.99 10.69 -1.47
C GLY A 354 -8.58 10.16 -1.22
N VAL A 355 -7.98 9.56 -2.25
CA VAL A 355 -6.67 8.87 -2.14
C VAL A 355 -5.54 9.81 -1.70
N ARG A 356 -5.66 11.12 -1.99
CA ARG A 356 -4.66 12.12 -1.59
C ARG A 356 -4.59 12.29 -0.07
N GLN A 357 -5.70 12.07 0.65
CA GLN A 357 -5.79 12.22 2.09
C GLN A 357 -5.54 10.92 2.87
N GLU A 358 -5.25 9.81 2.20
CA GLU A 358 -4.93 8.53 2.86
C GLU A 358 -3.79 8.70 3.87
N GLY A 359 -4.01 8.22 5.10
CA GLY A 359 -3.06 8.31 6.22
C GLY A 359 -3.17 9.59 7.06
N LEU A 360 -4.06 10.51 6.68
CA LEU A 360 -4.38 11.72 7.44
C LEU A 360 -5.67 11.54 8.26
N PHE A 361 -5.91 12.47 9.19
CA PHE A 361 -7.04 12.45 10.09
C PHE A 361 -7.76 13.79 10.08
N GLU A 362 -9.06 13.79 10.34
CA GLU A 362 -9.81 15.03 10.58
C GLU A 362 -10.46 15.05 11.96
N PRO A 363 -10.50 16.21 12.64
CA PRO A 363 -11.26 16.36 13.86
C PRO A 363 -12.75 16.45 13.52
N VAL A 364 -13.53 15.48 14.00
CA VAL A 364 -14.99 15.48 13.91
C VAL A 364 -15.56 15.84 15.28
N VAL A 365 -16.27 16.97 15.34
CA VAL A 365 -16.94 17.43 16.57
C VAL A 365 -18.11 16.50 16.89
N MET A 366 -18.09 15.91 18.08
CA MET A 366 -19.17 15.05 18.58
C MET A 366 -20.22 15.89 19.34
N PRO A 367 -21.41 15.32 19.67
CA PRO A 367 -22.46 16.06 20.41
C PRO A 367 -22.04 16.60 21.78
N ASP A 368 -21.00 16.04 22.40
CA ASP A 368 -20.40 16.51 23.65
C ASP A 368 -19.45 17.72 23.47
N GLY A 369 -19.26 18.18 22.22
CA GLY A 369 -18.34 19.27 21.86
C GLY A 369 -16.87 18.85 21.78
N ILE A 370 -16.54 17.57 22.02
CA ILE A 370 -15.19 17.04 21.94
C ILE A 370 -14.96 16.44 20.55
N CYS A 371 -13.79 16.67 19.99
CA CYS A 371 -13.43 16.18 18.67
C CYS A 371 -12.85 14.76 18.73
N ARG A 372 -13.21 13.92 17.76
CA ARG A 372 -12.54 12.62 17.51
C ARG A 372 -11.75 12.70 16.22
N LEU A 373 -10.50 12.24 16.25
CA LEU A 373 -9.67 12.18 15.04
C LEU A 373 -10.10 10.98 14.19
N THR A 374 -10.85 11.27 13.13
CA THR A 374 -11.36 10.26 12.20
C THR A 374 -10.36 10.06 11.06
N PRO A 375 -9.93 8.81 10.76
CA PRO A 375 -9.08 8.54 9.61
C PRO A 375 -9.76 8.95 8.31
N LEU A 376 -9.02 9.63 7.43
CA LEU A 376 -9.48 10.00 6.11
C LEU A 376 -9.32 8.81 5.15
N ALA A 377 -10.42 8.11 4.91
CA ALA A 377 -10.46 6.94 4.05
C ALA A 377 -10.40 7.33 2.55
N PRO A 378 -9.77 6.52 1.69
CA PRO A 378 -9.78 6.73 0.24
C PRO A 378 -11.18 6.72 -0.39
N ALA A 379 -12.13 5.99 0.20
CA ALA A 379 -13.49 5.86 -0.28
C ALA A 379 -14.51 6.10 0.84
N PHE A 380 -15.66 6.70 0.48
CA PHE A 380 -16.72 6.98 1.43
C PHE A 380 -17.39 5.69 1.95
N ASN A 381 -17.55 5.58 3.26
CA ASN A 381 -18.33 4.53 3.93
C ASN A 381 -17.86 3.09 3.63
N VAL A 382 -16.55 2.90 3.49
CA VAL A 382 -15.93 1.58 3.30
C VAL A 382 -14.96 1.31 4.43
N TYR A 383 -15.24 0.24 5.18
CA TYR A 383 -14.44 -0.19 6.31
C TYR A 383 -14.11 -1.67 6.20
N TYR A 384 -12.93 -2.05 6.66
CA TYR A 384 -12.36 -3.38 6.45
C TYR A 384 -12.04 -4.07 7.78
N ARG A 385 -12.11 -5.39 7.77
CA ARG A 385 -11.55 -6.26 8.81
C ARG A 385 -10.97 -7.50 8.15
N GLY A 386 -9.77 -7.91 8.55
CA GLY A 386 -9.14 -9.13 8.04
C GLY A 386 -8.89 -10.15 9.13
N GLN A 387 -8.98 -11.43 8.78
CA GLN A 387 -8.67 -12.55 9.65
C GLN A 387 -8.01 -13.68 8.86
N SER A 388 -7.03 -14.35 9.48
CA SER A 388 -6.30 -15.49 8.89
C SER A 388 -7.19 -16.67 8.52
N ARG A 389 -8.36 -16.75 9.15
CA ARG A 389 -9.45 -17.67 8.83
C ARG A 389 -10.79 -17.09 9.27
N GLN A 390 -11.86 -17.71 8.82
CA GLN A 390 -13.20 -17.36 9.29
C GLN A 390 -13.42 -17.90 10.71
N PHE A 391 -13.87 -17.03 11.62
CA PHE A 391 -14.22 -17.37 13.00
C PHE A 391 -15.70 -17.13 13.23
N SER A 392 -16.53 -18.17 13.09
CA SER A 392 -17.98 -18.07 13.23
C SER A 392 -18.44 -18.68 14.57
N PRO A 393 -19.24 -17.97 15.41
CA PRO A 393 -19.66 -16.58 15.22
C PRO A 393 -18.50 -15.58 15.44
N SER A 394 -18.53 -14.46 14.71
CA SER A 394 -17.49 -13.43 14.82
C SER A 394 -17.81 -12.48 15.97
N LYS A 395 -17.09 -12.69 17.09
CA LYS A 395 -17.33 -12.03 18.40
C LYS A 395 -16.16 -11.15 18.84
N ALA A 396 -16.48 -10.05 19.51
CA ALA A 396 -15.54 -9.25 20.29
C ALA A 396 -14.90 -10.09 21.41
N SER A 397 -13.67 -9.73 21.80
CA SER A 397 -12.84 -10.54 22.71
C SER A 397 -13.50 -10.86 24.06
N LEU A 398 -14.31 -9.95 24.60
CA LEU A 398 -15.03 -10.11 25.87
C LEU A 398 -16.18 -11.14 25.79
N PHE A 399 -16.68 -11.43 24.59
CA PHE A 399 -17.82 -12.33 24.35
C PHE A 399 -17.45 -13.63 23.61
N ARG A 400 -16.15 -13.91 23.47
CA ARG A 400 -15.68 -15.18 22.88
C ARG A 400 -15.90 -16.35 23.84
N ASN A 401 -15.95 -17.55 23.27
CA ASN A 401 -16.08 -18.80 24.03
C ASN A 401 -15.03 -18.89 25.15
N GLY A 402 -15.48 -19.25 26.36
CA GLY A 402 -14.63 -19.35 27.55
C GLY A 402 -14.66 -18.11 28.46
N MET A 403 -15.27 -17.00 28.06
CA MET A 403 -15.43 -15.82 28.92
C MET A 403 -16.67 -15.96 29.82
N THR A 404 -16.46 -16.23 31.11
CA THR A 404 -17.53 -16.20 32.14
C THR A 404 -17.86 -14.78 32.58
N GLU A 405 -18.99 -14.57 33.24
CA GLU A 405 -19.34 -13.26 33.84
C GLU A 405 -18.27 -12.78 34.83
N ALA A 406 -17.70 -13.69 35.65
CA ALA A 406 -16.60 -13.37 36.55
C ALA A 406 -15.35 -12.91 35.79
N ALA A 407 -14.97 -13.62 34.71
CA ALA A 407 -13.84 -13.22 33.87
C ALA A 407 -14.09 -11.88 33.17
N ARG A 408 -15.32 -11.63 32.70
CA ARG A 408 -15.72 -10.34 32.12
C ARG A 408 -15.59 -9.21 33.15
N PHE A 409 -16.00 -9.45 34.40
CA PHE A 409 -15.82 -8.50 35.51
C PHE A 409 -14.34 -8.16 35.74
N VAL A 410 -13.45 -9.16 35.74
CA VAL A 410 -12.00 -8.93 35.91
C VAL A 410 -11.42 -8.11 34.76
N GLU A 411 -11.83 -8.34 33.51
CA GLU A 411 -11.40 -7.52 32.38
C GLU A 411 -11.86 -6.05 32.50
N ARG A 412 -13.02 -5.80 33.15
CA ARG A 412 -13.45 -4.43 33.48
C ARG A 412 -12.58 -3.79 34.57
N LEU A 413 -12.09 -4.56 35.55
CA LEU A 413 -11.13 -4.04 36.55
C LEU A 413 -9.84 -3.59 35.86
N LYS A 414 -9.29 -4.45 34.98
CA LYS A 414 -8.12 -4.13 34.16
C LYS A 414 -8.34 -2.85 33.35
N TYR A 415 -9.48 -2.72 32.68
CA TYR A 415 -9.84 -1.52 31.94
C TYR A 415 -9.85 -0.27 32.83
N VAL A 416 -10.45 -0.33 34.02
CA VAL A 416 -10.51 0.84 34.91
C VAL A 416 -9.13 1.27 35.40
N GLU A 417 -8.26 0.33 35.79
CA GLU A 417 -6.88 0.70 36.15
C GLU A 417 -6.12 1.30 34.96
N PHE A 418 -6.31 0.72 33.77
CA PHE A 418 -5.71 1.22 32.55
C PHE A 418 -6.20 2.63 32.18
N ARG A 419 -7.49 2.93 32.40
CA ARG A 419 -8.05 4.26 32.18
C ARG A 419 -7.39 5.30 33.11
N LYS A 420 -7.24 5.00 34.39
CA LYS A 420 -6.63 5.93 35.36
C LYS A 420 -5.22 6.35 34.93
N ILE A 421 -4.39 5.40 34.52
CA ILE A 421 -3.00 5.70 34.13
C ILE A 421 -2.91 6.52 32.84
N ILE A 422 -3.87 6.38 31.92
CA ILE A 422 -3.94 7.22 30.71
C ILE A 422 -4.39 8.63 31.05
N GLU A 423 -5.38 8.78 31.93
CA GLU A 423 -5.90 10.08 32.34
C GLU A 423 -4.83 10.95 33.02
N GLU A 424 -3.89 10.31 33.74
CA GLU A 424 -2.74 10.98 34.35
C GLU A 424 -1.56 11.26 33.40
N TYR A 425 -1.56 10.69 32.19
CA TYR A 425 -0.46 10.83 31.26
C TYR A 425 -0.45 12.24 30.62
N PRO A 426 0.68 12.98 30.58
CA PRO A 426 0.72 14.37 30.12
C PRO A 426 0.13 14.60 28.73
N LEU A 427 0.31 13.63 27.82
CA LEU A 427 -0.20 13.74 26.45
C LEU A 427 -1.73 13.78 26.37
N THR A 428 -2.42 13.13 27.31
CA THR A 428 -3.88 13.23 27.43
C THR A 428 -4.32 14.67 27.69
N ASN A 429 -3.59 15.39 28.54
CA ASN A 429 -3.86 16.80 28.81
C ASN A 429 -3.55 17.69 27.60
N PHE A 430 -2.44 17.47 26.90
CA PHE A 430 -2.10 18.25 25.70
C PHE A 430 -3.15 18.11 24.60
N LEU A 431 -3.56 16.87 24.28
CA LEU A 431 -4.55 16.65 23.23
C LEU A 431 -5.92 17.25 23.58
N ARG A 432 -6.29 17.28 24.86
CA ARG A 432 -7.56 17.88 25.30
C ARG A 432 -7.55 19.40 25.34
N ASN A 433 -6.42 20.01 25.65
CA ASN A 433 -6.39 21.41 26.12
C ASN A 433 -5.46 22.35 25.35
N THR A 434 -4.60 21.86 24.45
CA THR A 434 -3.59 22.72 23.80
C THR A 434 -3.74 22.84 22.28
N ILE A 435 -4.60 22.05 21.64
CA ILE A 435 -4.72 22.07 20.18
C ILE A 435 -5.61 23.24 19.76
N VAL A 436 -5.07 24.12 18.92
CA VAL A 436 -5.76 25.31 18.40
C VAL A 436 -5.61 25.38 16.90
N ALA A 437 -6.66 25.80 16.21
CA ALA A 437 -6.65 26.05 14.77
C ALA A 437 -7.19 27.42 14.43
N THR A 438 -6.61 28.05 13.41
CA THR A 438 -7.08 29.35 12.90
C THR A 438 -8.03 29.12 11.73
N ALA A 439 -9.24 29.67 11.84
CA ALA A 439 -10.25 29.64 10.79
C ALA A 439 -9.94 30.67 9.67
N PRO A 440 -10.58 30.58 8.49
CA PRO A 440 -10.38 31.52 7.39
C PRO A 440 -10.68 32.99 7.74
N ASP A 441 -11.58 33.22 8.71
CA ASP A 441 -11.89 34.54 9.27
C ASP A 441 -10.83 35.04 10.29
N LYS A 442 -9.71 34.33 10.41
CA LYS A 442 -8.57 34.58 11.30
C LYS A 442 -8.86 34.40 12.80
N LYS A 443 -10.00 33.80 13.17
CA LYS A 443 -10.27 33.46 14.57
C LYS A 443 -9.60 32.15 14.96
N SER A 444 -9.08 32.10 16.18
CA SER A 444 -8.52 30.89 16.77
C SER A 444 -9.60 30.10 17.49
N HIS A 445 -9.67 28.80 17.22
CA HIS A 445 -10.60 27.87 17.85
C HIS A 445 -9.84 26.77 18.55
N HIS A 446 -10.22 26.49 19.79
CA HIS A 446 -9.73 25.33 20.53
C HIS A 446 -10.37 24.04 19.99
N ILE A 447 -9.55 23.01 19.79
CA ILE A 447 -9.97 21.69 19.27
C ILE A 447 -9.67 20.65 20.35
N PRO A 448 -10.59 20.43 21.32
CA PRO A 448 -10.38 19.44 22.35
C PRO A 448 -10.48 18.03 21.74
N LEU A 449 -9.43 17.23 21.83
CA LEU A 449 -9.44 15.85 21.30
C LEU A 449 -9.83 14.82 22.38
N ALA A 450 -10.75 13.93 22.02
CA ALA A 450 -11.19 12.83 22.87
C ALA A 450 -10.15 11.71 22.94
N ILE A 451 -10.06 11.06 24.10
CA ILE A 451 -9.26 9.84 24.28
C ILE A 451 -10.21 8.67 24.49
N ASP A 452 -10.10 7.64 23.64
CA ASP A 452 -10.93 6.45 23.73
C ASP A 452 -10.24 5.39 24.58
N HIS A 453 -10.37 5.52 25.90
CA HIS A 453 -9.69 4.62 26.83
C HIS A 453 -10.03 3.14 26.60
N LEU A 454 -11.28 2.83 26.18
CA LEU A 454 -11.72 1.46 25.99
C LEU A 454 -11.11 0.84 24.72
N ALA A 455 -11.04 1.62 23.64
CA ALA A 455 -10.34 1.18 22.43
C ALA A 455 -8.83 1.05 22.67
N LEU A 456 -8.20 2.00 23.37
CA LEU A 456 -6.79 1.87 23.76
C LEU A 456 -6.58 0.58 24.58
N ALA A 457 -7.43 0.32 25.57
CA ALA A 457 -7.33 -0.90 26.38
C ALA A 457 -7.34 -2.18 25.53
N GLN A 458 -8.21 -2.23 24.52
CA GLN A 458 -8.25 -3.33 23.54
C GLN A 458 -6.93 -3.50 22.80
N HIS A 459 -6.37 -2.42 22.25
CA HIS A 459 -5.10 -2.49 21.52
C HIS A 459 -3.96 -2.97 22.41
N TYR A 460 -4.00 -2.73 23.73
CA TYR A 460 -2.97 -3.15 24.67
C TYR A 460 -3.31 -4.43 25.46
N GLY A 461 -4.21 -5.27 24.92
CA GLY A 461 -4.39 -6.66 25.36
C GLY A 461 -5.48 -6.88 26.41
N ILE A 462 -6.21 -5.83 26.82
CA ILE A 462 -7.38 -5.97 27.69
C ILE A 462 -8.57 -6.37 26.84
N LYS A 463 -9.32 -7.40 27.25
CA LYS A 463 -10.46 -7.88 26.46
C LYS A 463 -11.65 -6.93 26.62
N THR A 464 -12.20 -6.49 25.50
CA THR A 464 -13.36 -5.58 25.45
C THR A 464 -14.46 -6.10 24.52
N GLU A 465 -15.61 -5.45 24.60
CA GLU A 465 -16.77 -5.61 23.73
C GLU A 465 -16.57 -5.00 22.32
N LEU A 466 -15.42 -4.39 22.05
CA LEU A 466 -15.15 -3.73 20.78
C LEU A 466 -14.64 -4.75 19.75
N LEU A 467 -14.95 -4.52 18.48
CA LEU A 467 -14.37 -5.24 17.36
C LEU A 467 -13.54 -4.28 16.51
N ASP A 468 -12.27 -4.64 16.27
CA ASP A 468 -11.36 -3.84 15.45
C ASP A 468 -11.83 -3.81 13.99
N ILE A 469 -11.92 -2.60 13.46
CA ILE A 469 -12.21 -2.30 12.07
C ILE A 469 -11.18 -1.24 11.62
N THR A 470 -10.88 -1.16 10.32
CA THR A 470 -9.93 -0.18 9.79
C THR A 470 -10.45 0.44 8.51
N THR A 471 -10.05 1.67 8.21
CA THR A 471 -10.26 2.28 6.89
C THR A 471 -9.18 1.89 5.88
N ASP A 472 -8.11 1.21 6.31
CA ASP A 472 -6.99 0.82 5.46
C ASP A 472 -7.05 -0.68 5.09
N LYS A 473 -7.22 -0.94 3.80
CA LYS A 473 -7.26 -2.30 3.23
C LYS A 473 -5.97 -3.10 3.48
N PHE A 474 -4.81 -2.47 3.58
CA PHE A 474 -3.54 -3.14 3.87
C PHE A 474 -3.37 -3.49 5.35
N VAL A 475 -3.97 -2.71 6.26
CA VAL A 475 -4.06 -3.09 7.67
C VAL A 475 -4.92 -4.34 7.82
N ALA A 476 -6.08 -4.37 7.16
CA ALA A 476 -6.92 -5.57 7.12
C ALA A 476 -6.20 -6.76 6.47
N ALA A 477 -5.53 -6.54 5.34
CA ALA A 477 -4.72 -7.55 4.66
C ALA A 477 -3.68 -8.17 5.58
N PHE A 478 -2.96 -7.36 6.38
CA PHE A 478 -1.95 -7.84 7.31
C PHE A 478 -2.52 -8.86 8.29
N PHE A 479 -3.63 -8.53 8.97
CA PHE A 479 -4.29 -9.46 9.89
C PHE A 479 -4.91 -10.66 9.17
N ALA A 480 -5.19 -10.55 7.88
CA ALA A 480 -5.71 -11.65 7.08
C ALA A 480 -4.62 -12.64 6.62
N THR A 481 -3.35 -12.25 6.55
CA THR A 481 -2.25 -13.09 6.03
C THR A 481 -1.16 -13.38 7.03
N THR A 482 -1.41 -13.13 8.31
CA THR A 482 -0.45 -13.40 9.37
C THR A 482 -1.06 -14.26 10.46
N ASP A 483 -0.21 -15.11 11.04
CA ASP A 483 -0.48 -15.69 12.35
C ASP A 483 0.16 -14.81 13.42
N CYS A 484 -0.44 -14.80 14.61
CA CYS A 484 0.10 -14.14 15.79
C CYS A 484 0.30 -15.17 16.90
N LYS A 485 1.53 -15.27 17.39
CA LYS A 485 1.89 -16.10 18.54
C LYS A 485 2.76 -15.28 19.48
N ASP A 486 2.37 -15.22 20.75
CA ASP A 486 3.11 -14.47 21.79
C ASP A 486 3.38 -13.01 21.37
N ASP A 487 2.36 -12.35 20.78
CA ASP A 487 2.41 -11.00 20.17
C ASP A 487 3.41 -10.82 19.02
N VAL A 488 3.94 -11.92 18.48
CA VAL A 488 4.80 -11.91 17.28
C VAL A 488 3.99 -12.34 16.07
N TYR A 489 3.93 -11.46 15.07
CA TYR A 489 3.30 -11.75 13.79
C TYR A 489 4.26 -12.38 12.80
N THR A 490 3.80 -13.42 12.11
CA THR A 490 4.53 -14.08 11.03
C THR A 490 3.63 -14.28 9.81
N PRO A 491 4.14 -14.13 8.57
CA PRO A 491 3.34 -14.38 7.37
C PRO A 491 2.93 -15.84 7.27
N ILE A 492 1.71 -16.08 6.79
CA ILE A 492 1.20 -17.42 6.49
C ILE A 492 1.82 -17.89 5.16
N VAL A 493 2.75 -18.84 5.26
CA VAL A 493 3.57 -19.33 4.13
C VAL A 493 3.45 -20.84 3.91
N ASP A 494 2.58 -21.50 4.66
CA ASP A 494 2.21 -22.90 4.54
C ASP A 494 0.98 -23.08 3.64
N ASN A 495 0.86 -24.25 3.01
CA ASN A 495 -0.24 -24.59 2.12
C ASN A 495 -1.46 -25.09 2.92
N ARG A 496 -1.98 -24.26 3.83
CA ARG A 496 -3.15 -24.62 4.63
C ARG A 496 -4.44 -24.51 3.82
N GLU A 497 -5.36 -25.44 4.08
CA GLU A 497 -6.70 -25.47 3.46
C GLU A 497 -7.64 -24.38 4.01
N GLU A 498 -7.40 -23.94 5.26
CA GLU A 498 -8.17 -22.86 5.88
C GLU A 498 -7.97 -21.56 5.08
N ARG A 499 -9.08 -21.01 4.57
CA ARG A 499 -9.09 -19.78 3.78
C ARG A 499 -9.06 -18.55 4.67
N GLY A 500 -8.27 -17.54 4.30
CA GLY A 500 -8.33 -16.21 4.90
C GLY A 500 -9.63 -15.49 4.52
N VAL A 501 -9.99 -14.45 5.28
CA VAL A 501 -11.22 -13.69 5.06
C VAL A 501 -11.00 -12.19 5.23
N LEU A 502 -11.57 -11.42 4.31
CA LEU A 502 -11.77 -9.98 4.42
C LEU A 502 -13.27 -9.67 4.53
N TYR A 503 -13.64 -8.93 5.56
CA TYR A 503 -14.97 -8.37 5.73
C TYR A 503 -14.95 -6.92 5.26
N ARG A 504 -16.02 -6.50 4.58
CA ARG A 504 -16.36 -5.09 4.45
C ARG A 504 -17.57 -4.75 5.29
N TYR A 505 -17.55 -3.55 5.84
CA TYR A 505 -18.68 -2.95 6.53
C TYR A 505 -18.93 -1.56 5.94
N SER A 506 -20.20 -1.20 5.86
CA SER A 506 -20.69 0.12 5.50
C SER A 506 -21.76 0.49 6.51
N ILE A 507 -21.68 1.71 7.06
CA ILE A 507 -22.73 2.26 7.91
C ILE A 507 -24.01 2.30 7.06
N PRO A 508 -25.11 1.69 7.50
CA PRO A 508 -26.35 1.73 6.76
C PRO A 508 -26.90 3.16 6.64
N PRO A 509 -27.57 3.53 5.52
CA PRO A 509 -28.07 4.90 5.34
C PRO A 509 -28.96 5.40 6.48
N TRP A 510 -29.74 4.53 7.11
CA TRP A 510 -30.61 4.89 8.23
C TRP A 510 -29.89 5.16 9.56
N GLU A 511 -28.60 4.82 9.67
CA GLU A 511 -27.73 5.16 10.81
C GLU A 511 -26.93 6.45 10.56
N MET A 512 -26.98 7.00 9.34
CA MET A 512 -26.32 8.26 8.99
C MET A 512 -27.20 9.50 9.25
N PHE A 513 -28.44 9.31 9.71
CA PHE A 513 -29.33 10.44 10.03
C PHE A 513 -28.87 11.17 11.30
N PRO A 514 -29.01 12.51 11.38
CA PRO A 514 -28.45 13.34 12.46
C PRO A 514 -28.87 12.93 13.88
N ASP A 515 -30.06 12.36 14.03
CA ASP A 515 -30.63 11.99 15.32
C ASP A 515 -30.15 10.62 15.85
N LYS A 516 -29.25 9.95 15.10
CA LYS A 516 -28.67 8.67 15.49
C LYS A 516 -27.15 8.76 15.52
N GLU A 517 -26.55 8.32 16.62
CA GLU A 517 -25.12 8.05 16.63
C GLU A 517 -24.85 6.69 15.98
N PRO A 518 -24.05 6.62 14.90
CA PRO A 518 -23.66 5.35 14.32
C PRO A 518 -22.87 4.54 15.34
N ARG A 519 -23.06 3.21 15.35
CA ARG A 519 -22.33 2.33 16.29
C ARG A 519 -20.83 2.34 16.02
N LEU A 520 -20.45 2.40 14.75
CA LEU A 520 -19.06 2.51 14.33
C LEU A 520 -18.52 3.88 14.75
N ARG A 521 -17.41 3.89 15.48
CA ARG A 521 -16.76 5.12 15.93
C ARG A 521 -15.27 5.08 15.68
N ALA A 522 -14.71 6.26 15.38
CA ALA A 522 -13.27 6.40 15.15
C ALA A 522 -12.49 6.27 16.46
N VAL A 523 -11.42 5.49 16.39
CA VAL A 523 -10.35 5.49 17.39
C VAL A 523 -9.25 6.39 16.88
N GLY A 524 -8.76 6.11 15.67
CA GLY A 524 -7.84 6.94 14.90
C GLY A 524 -6.58 7.33 15.66
N LEU A 525 -6.04 8.50 15.33
CA LEU A 525 -4.83 9.03 15.95
C LEU A 525 -5.12 9.46 17.40
N GLN A 526 -4.37 8.88 18.35
CA GLN A 526 -4.53 9.08 19.80
C GLN A 526 -3.16 9.32 20.45
N PRO A 527 -3.07 9.58 21.78
CA PRO A 527 -1.80 9.82 22.47
C PRO A 527 -0.75 8.75 22.17
N PHE A 528 -1.19 7.51 22.04
CA PHE A 528 -0.34 6.40 21.62
C PHE A 528 -0.65 6.11 20.15
N SER A 529 0.40 6.04 19.32
CA SER A 529 0.30 6.06 17.86
C SER A 529 -0.36 4.82 17.25
N ARG A 530 -0.37 3.68 17.96
CA ARG A 530 -0.82 2.38 17.44
C ARG A 530 -2.19 2.41 16.74
N PRO A 531 -3.27 2.94 17.33
CA PRO A 531 -4.57 2.99 16.64
C PRO A 531 -4.56 3.95 15.44
N GLY A 532 -3.73 4.99 15.48
CA GLY A 532 -3.51 5.90 14.36
C GLY A 532 -2.84 5.19 13.18
N GLU A 533 -1.75 4.46 13.42
CA GLU A 533 -1.06 3.72 12.35
C GLU A 533 -1.89 2.57 11.78
N GLN A 534 -2.87 2.07 12.52
CA GLN A 534 -3.83 1.06 12.06
C GLN A 534 -5.08 1.67 11.41
N CYS A 535 -5.18 3.01 11.32
CA CYS A 535 -6.39 3.73 10.89
C CYS A 535 -7.65 3.18 11.59
N GLY A 536 -7.55 3.00 12.91
CA GLY A 536 -8.46 2.20 13.71
C GLY A 536 -9.85 2.81 13.86
N MET A 537 -10.85 1.96 13.67
CA MET A 537 -12.26 2.16 13.97
C MET A 537 -12.69 1.01 14.89
N VAL A 538 -13.73 1.22 15.69
CA VAL A 538 -14.29 0.15 16.51
C VAL A 538 -15.78 0.03 16.32
N TYR A 539 -16.25 -1.22 16.25
CA TYR A 539 -17.65 -1.57 16.30
C TYR A 539 -17.96 -2.19 17.67
N PRO A 540 -18.67 -1.49 18.57
CA PRO A 540 -19.08 -2.03 19.85
C PRO A 540 -20.09 -3.15 19.63
N MET A 541 -19.76 -4.37 20.04
CA MET A 541 -20.64 -5.53 19.90
C MET A 541 -21.54 -5.72 21.13
N ARG A 542 -22.68 -6.37 20.93
CA ARG A 542 -23.47 -6.96 22.02
C ARG A 542 -23.11 -8.43 22.22
N ASP A 543 -23.34 -8.97 23.41
CA ASP A 543 -23.01 -10.36 23.76
C ASP A 543 -23.61 -11.38 22.79
N ASN A 544 -24.86 -11.17 22.35
CA ASN A 544 -25.56 -12.05 21.42
C ASN A 544 -25.32 -11.74 19.93
N GLU A 545 -24.55 -10.71 19.60
CA GLU A 545 -24.35 -10.25 18.22
C GLU A 545 -23.25 -11.02 17.48
N ASP A 546 -23.37 -11.17 16.17
CA ASP A 546 -22.37 -11.81 15.33
C ASP A 546 -22.02 -10.85 14.20
N PHE A 547 -20.74 -10.47 14.09
CA PHE A 547 -20.31 -9.49 13.11
C PHE A 547 -20.54 -9.98 11.66
N GLU A 548 -20.53 -11.29 11.42
CA GLU A 548 -20.82 -11.85 10.09
C GLU A 548 -22.23 -11.49 9.60
N LYS A 549 -23.17 -11.21 10.52
CA LYS A 549 -24.56 -10.85 10.19
C LYS A 549 -24.76 -9.38 9.88
N VAL A 550 -23.77 -8.53 10.18
CA VAL A 550 -23.81 -7.08 9.91
C VAL A 550 -22.78 -6.64 8.88
N ALA A 551 -21.80 -7.48 8.56
CA ALA A 551 -20.86 -7.24 7.47
C ALA A 551 -21.61 -7.08 6.14
N THR A 552 -21.20 -6.09 5.35
CA THR A 552 -21.73 -5.79 4.02
C THR A 552 -21.23 -6.79 2.98
N SER A 553 -19.98 -7.24 3.10
CA SER A 553 -19.45 -8.35 2.32
C SER A 553 -18.51 -9.22 3.15
N ILE A 554 -18.42 -10.50 2.78
CA ILE A 554 -17.49 -11.47 3.33
C ILE A 554 -16.79 -12.14 2.15
N GLU A 555 -15.51 -11.86 1.97
CA GLU A 555 -14.72 -12.32 0.83
C GLU A 555 -13.61 -13.25 1.34
N THR A 556 -13.64 -14.53 0.92
CA THR A 556 -12.63 -15.52 1.33
C THR A 556 -11.59 -15.73 0.25
N PHE A 557 -10.34 -15.95 0.64
CA PHE A 557 -9.22 -16.14 -0.28
C PHE A 557 -8.34 -17.32 0.12
N ARG A 558 -7.66 -17.90 -0.87
CA ARG A 558 -6.62 -18.89 -0.66
C ARG A 558 -5.34 -18.19 -0.21
N HIS A 559 -4.69 -18.69 0.83
CA HIS A 559 -3.36 -18.21 1.23
C HIS A 559 -2.33 -18.49 0.13
N ASP A 560 -1.46 -17.52 -0.09
CA ASP A 560 -0.37 -17.62 -1.07
C ASP A 560 0.90 -17.04 -0.43
N ARG A 561 2.01 -17.80 -0.47
CA ARG A 561 3.27 -17.40 0.17
C ARG A 561 3.73 -16.03 -0.31
N THR A 562 3.78 -15.82 -1.61
CA THR A 562 4.29 -14.57 -2.20
C THR A 562 3.41 -13.39 -1.80
N VAL A 563 2.09 -13.59 -1.75
CA VAL A 563 1.15 -12.56 -1.30
C VAL A 563 1.30 -12.24 0.19
N SER A 564 1.36 -13.26 1.05
CA SER A 564 1.53 -13.07 2.50
C SER A 564 2.86 -12.37 2.82
N GLU A 565 3.94 -12.78 2.17
CA GLU A 565 5.26 -12.15 2.31
C GLU A 565 5.26 -10.71 1.78
N PHE A 566 4.55 -10.43 0.68
CA PHE A 566 4.39 -9.07 0.18
C PHE A 566 3.73 -8.16 1.21
N VAL A 567 2.55 -8.55 1.72
CA VAL A 567 1.79 -7.74 2.69
C VAL A 567 2.57 -7.58 4.00
N PHE A 568 3.18 -8.66 4.49
CA PHE A 568 3.97 -8.62 5.71
C PHE A 568 5.15 -7.66 5.60
N ASN A 569 5.91 -7.71 4.50
CA ASN A 569 7.03 -6.81 4.35
C ASN A 569 6.61 -5.37 3.98
N TYR A 570 5.54 -5.17 3.21
CA TYR A 570 4.98 -3.84 2.91
C TYR A 570 4.59 -3.07 4.18
N THR A 571 4.13 -3.77 5.20
CA THR A 571 3.84 -3.19 6.53
C THR A 571 5.08 -3.05 7.44
N ASN A 572 6.28 -3.14 6.86
CA ASN A 572 7.56 -3.20 7.56
C ASN A 572 7.57 -4.30 8.63
N ARG A 573 7.13 -5.51 8.25
CA ARG A 573 7.05 -6.69 9.13
C ARG A 573 6.23 -6.41 10.40
N GLY A 574 5.17 -5.64 10.25
CA GLY A 574 4.30 -5.17 11.33
C GLY A 574 4.79 -3.90 12.06
N ARG A 575 6.05 -3.47 11.92
CA ARG A 575 6.57 -2.30 12.68
C ARG A 575 5.81 -1.01 12.41
N LYS A 576 5.24 -0.83 11.20
CA LYS A 576 4.37 0.30 10.90
C LYS A 576 3.09 0.28 11.75
N LEU A 577 2.53 -0.90 11.96
CA LEU A 577 1.23 -1.08 12.62
C LEU A 577 1.35 -1.21 14.14
N PHE A 578 2.53 -1.56 14.64
CA PHE A 578 2.83 -1.75 16.06
C PHE A 578 4.06 -0.93 16.45
N PRO A 579 3.98 0.42 16.39
CA PRO A 579 5.07 1.28 16.81
C PRO A 579 5.34 1.13 18.32
N ASP A 580 6.59 1.37 18.71
CA ASP A 580 6.99 1.37 20.13
C ASP A 580 6.11 2.33 20.93
N SER A 581 5.69 1.88 22.12
CA SER A 581 4.71 2.59 22.92
C SER A 581 5.03 2.56 24.40
N SER A 582 5.07 3.74 25.02
CA SER A 582 5.37 3.91 26.45
C SER A 582 4.35 3.22 27.36
N ILE A 583 3.09 3.07 26.93
CA ILE A 583 2.04 2.42 27.73
C ILE A 583 2.14 0.88 27.73
N GLN A 584 2.87 0.27 26.79
CA GLN A 584 2.87 -1.19 26.58
C GLN A 584 3.30 -1.95 27.84
N SER A 585 4.37 -1.52 28.51
CA SER A 585 4.88 -2.18 29.71
C SER A 585 3.90 -2.09 30.89
N HIS A 586 3.21 -0.95 31.04
CA HIS A 586 2.20 -0.73 32.07
C HIS A 586 0.94 -1.56 31.81
N ALA A 587 0.49 -1.62 30.56
CA ALA A 587 -0.63 -2.46 30.15
C ALA A 587 -0.34 -3.94 30.41
N THR A 588 0.85 -4.43 30.07
CA THR A 588 1.26 -5.82 30.35
C THR A 588 1.24 -6.14 31.85
N LYS A 589 1.66 -5.20 32.72
CA LYS A 589 1.55 -5.37 34.18
C LYS A 589 0.09 -5.50 34.62
N ILE A 590 -0.81 -4.68 34.09
CA ILE A 590 -2.25 -4.73 34.41
C ILE A 590 -2.87 -6.04 33.91
N VAL A 591 -2.60 -6.42 32.66
CA VAL A 591 -3.16 -7.62 32.01
C VAL A 591 -2.80 -8.89 32.79
N ASN A 592 -1.56 -8.96 33.31
CA ASN A 592 -1.04 -10.09 34.05
C ASN A 592 -1.27 -10.00 35.57
N SER A 593 -1.88 -8.93 36.07
CA SER A 593 -2.10 -8.74 37.51
C SER A 593 -3.22 -9.62 38.03
N THR A 594 -3.04 -10.12 39.25
CA THR A 594 -4.10 -10.73 40.08
C THR A 594 -4.48 -9.82 41.26
N VAL A 595 -3.93 -8.61 41.32
CA VAL A 595 -4.15 -7.62 42.38
C VAL A 595 -4.69 -6.33 41.77
N PHE A 596 -5.79 -5.80 42.31
CA PHE A 596 -6.45 -4.58 41.81
C PHE A 596 -6.90 -3.68 42.97
N SER A 597 -7.10 -2.39 42.70
CA SER A 597 -7.56 -1.44 43.72
C SER A 597 -9.05 -1.60 44.06
N TYR A 598 -9.40 -1.30 45.31
CA TYR A 598 -10.80 -1.11 45.72
C TYR A 598 -11.48 0.00 44.91
N ASP A 599 -10.75 1.04 44.53
CA ASP A 599 -11.27 2.11 43.67
C ASP A 599 -11.69 1.60 42.29
N ALA A 600 -10.91 0.70 41.69
CA ALA A 600 -11.29 0.06 40.43
C ALA A 600 -12.55 -0.80 40.59
N PHE A 601 -12.65 -1.57 41.68
CA PHE A 601 -13.86 -2.34 41.99
C PHE A 601 -15.11 -1.45 42.08
N CYS A 602 -15.03 -0.37 42.86
CA CYS A 602 -16.13 0.58 43.03
C CYS A 602 -16.55 1.23 41.71
N ALA A 603 -15.57 1.64 40.89
CA ALA A 603 -15.83 2.21 39.57
C ALA A 603 -16.48 1.20 38.62
N VAL A 604 -15.99 -0.04 38.55
CA VAL A 604 -16.59 -1.10 37.70
C VAL A 604 -18.04 -1.38 38.11
N LYS A 605 -18.32 -1.50 39.41
CA LYS A 605 -19.69 -1.68 39.91
C LYS A 605 -20.58 -0.54 39.46
N LYS A 606 -20.13 0.71 39.64
CA LYS A 606 -20.90 1.89 39.28
C LYS A 606 -21.20 1.97 37.78
N GLU A 607 -20.21 1.66 36.94
CA GLU A 607 -20.26 1.87 35.49
C GLU A 607 -20.91 0.72 34.71
N PHE A 608 -20.63 -0.53 35.09
CA PHE A 608 -21.03 -1.71 34.30
C PHE A 608 -22.00 -2.65 35.02
N TYR A 609 -22.09 -2.58 36.35
CA TYR A 609 -22.86 -3.53 37.16
C TYR A 609 -23.71 -2.81 38.22
N THR A 610 -24.36 -1.70 37.84
CA THR A 610 -25.07 -0.79 38.74
C THR A 610 -26.11 -1.52 39.60
N ASP A 611 -26.84 -2.45 39.01
CA ASP A 611 -27.91 -3.21 39.66
C ASP A 611 -27.43 -4.53 40.31
N CYS A 612 -26.15 -4.88 40.19
CA CYS A 612 -25.60 -6.12 40.73
C CYS A 612 -25.23 -5.96 42.22
N PRO A 613 -25.63 -6.88 43.12
CA PRO A 613 -25.21 -6.86 44.52
C PRO A 613 -23.69 -6.93 44.68
N ALA A 614 -23.11 -6.18 45.62
CA ALA A 614 -21.66 -6.17 45.83
C ALA A 614 -21.13 -7.56 46.23
N GLU A 615 -21.91 -8.33 46.98
CA GLU A 615 -21.58 -9.71 47.36
C GLU A 615 -21.35 -10.62 46.15
N GLN A 616 -22.18 -10.50 45.11
CA GLN A 616 -22.00 -11.27 43.87
C GLN A 616 -20.69 -10.89 43.15
N LEU A 617 -20.34 -9.60 43.13
CA LEU A 617 -19.09 -9.15 42.52
C LEU A 617 -17.86 -9.58 43.34
N LEU A 618 -17.97 -9.64 44.67
CA LEU A 618 -16.92 -10.21 45.55
C LEU A 618 -16.77 -11.73 45.34
N ASN A 619 -17.86 -12.43 44.99
CA ASN A 619 -17.77 -13.83 44.59
C ASN A 619 -16.99 -13.97 43.28
N TYR A 620 -17.19 -13.09 42.29
CA TYR A 620 -16.40 -13.09 41.04
C TYR A 620 -14.91 -12.83 41.28
N ILE A 621 -14.57 -11.90 42.18
CA ILE A 621 -13.19 -11.66 42.63
C ILE A 621 -12.59 -12.96 43.17
N SER A 622 -13.31 -13.63 44.07
CA SER A 622 -12.87 -14.88 44.71
C SER A 622 -12.72 -16.02 43.70
N GLU A 623 -13.69 -16.18 42.80
CA GLU A 623 -13.70 -17.19 41.72
C GLU A 623 -12.49 -17.07 40.81
N CYS A 624 -12.11 -15.84 40.47
CA CYS A 624 -10.96 -15.56 39.60
C CYS A 624 -9.62 -15.46 40.34
N GLY A 625 -9.57 -15.71 41.65
CA GLY A 625 -8.34 -15.64 42.44
C GLY A 625 -7.74 -14.24 42.54
N ILE A 626 -8.60 -13.22 42.52
CA ILE A 626 -8.20 -11.81 42.56
C ILE A 626 -8.11 -11.31 44.01
N THR A 627 -7.12 -10.46 44.28
CA THR A 627 -6.97 -9.74 45.56
C THR A 627 -7.26 -8.26 45.37
N LEU A 628 -8.08 -7.68 46.27
CA LEU A 628 -8.32 -6.24 46.32
C LEU A 628 -7.44 -5.57 47.38
N VAL A 629 -6.78 -4.47 47.00
CA VAL A 629 -5.92 -3.66 47.88
C VAL A 629 -6.37 -2.20 47.86
N GLU A 630 -5.98 -1.43 48.88
CA GLU A 630 -6.28 0.00 48.93
C GLU A 630 -5.53 0.77 47.84
N ASN A 631 -4.22 0.52 47.71
CA ASN A 631 -3.34 1.20 46.77
C ASN A 631 -2.54 0.21 45.93
N ILE A 632 -2.52 0.43 44.62
CA ILE A 632 -1.64 -0.23 43.67
C ILE A 632 -1.21 0.80 42.63
N ASP A 633 0.08 0.83 42.30
CA ASP A 633 0.61 1.78 41.33
C ASP A 633 0.96 1.07 40.03
N PHE A 634 0.13 1.30 39.02
CA PHE A 634 0.41 0.96 37.63
C PHE A 634 0.86 2.17 36.80
N GLY A 635 0.94 3.35 37.43
CA GLY A 635 1.14 4.63 36.77
C GLY A 635 2.55 4.82 36.21
N PHE A 636 2.66 5.85 35.38
CA PHE A 636 3.93 6.32 34.86
C PHE A 636 4.76 7.01 35.96
N THR A 637 6.05 6.73 35.97
CA THR A 637 7.03 7.45 36.78
C THR A 637 7.11 8.93 36.38
N GLN A 638 7.63 9.78 37.27
CA GLN A 638 7.81 11.20 36.94
C GLN A 638 8.78 11.38 35.76
N ASP A 639 9.84 10.58 35.68
CA ASP A 639 10.80 10.63 34.57
C ASP A 639 10.13 10.32 33.21
N GLU A 640 9.20 9.36 33.16
CA GLU A 640 8.43 9.05 31.95
C GLU A 640 7.48 10.20 31.55
N LYS A 641 6.85 10.85 32.55
CA LYS A 641 5.98 12.02 32.33
C LYS A 641 6.78 13.22 31.82
N ASP A 642 7.97 13.46 32.36
CA ASP A 642 8.88 14.53 31.94
C ASP A 642 9.43 14.27 30.53
N ALA A 643 9.81 13.03 30.24
CA ALA A 643 10.23 12.61 28.91
C ALA A 643 9.12 12.80 27.87
N CYS A 644 7.87 12.45 28.20
CA CYS A 644 6.71 12.69 27.35
C CYS A 644 6.53 14.19 27.05
N THR A 645 6.63 15.03 28.08
CA THR A 645 6.47 16.48 27.92
C THR A 645 7.54 17.06 27.00
N LYS A 646 8.80 16.67 27.22
CA LYS A 646 9.92 17.08 26.36
C LYS A 646 9.75 16.59 24.92
N TYR A 647 9.30 15.35 24.74
CA TYR A 647 9.02 14.80 23.41
C TYR A 647 7.96 15.62 22.67
N TRP A 648 6.84 15.93 23.33
CA TRP A 648 5.74 16.70 22.74
C TRP A 648 6.18 18.11 22.31
N GLN A 649 6.95 18.80 23.16
CA GLN A 649 7.47 20.14 22.86
C GLN A 649 8.31 20.17 21.58
N THR A 650 9.06 19.11 21.28
CA THR A 650 9.92 19.03 20.11
C THR A 650 9.25 18.41 18.88
N ASN A 651 8.23 17.55 19.07
CA ASN A 651 7.69 16.70 17.99
C ASN A 651 6.20 16.89 17.70
N SER A 652 5.50 17.79 18.40
CA SER A 652 4.06 18.04 18.19
C SER A 652 3.72 18.39 16.73
N ASP A 653 4.58 19.10 16.02
CA ASP A 653 4.38 19.42 14.59
C ASP A 653 4.23 18.17 13.71
N LYS A 654 4.95 17.07 14.02
CA LYS A 654 4.81 15.80 13.30
C LYS A 654 3.45 15.15 13.54
N PHE A 655 2.89 15.30 14.73
CA PHE A 655 1.54 14.84 15.04
C PHE A 655 0.50 15.72 14.32
N LEU A 656 0.65 17.04 14.44
CA LEU A 656 -0.28 18.02 13.87
C LEU A 656 -0.29 18.01 12.33
N SER A 657 0.83 17.70 11.69
CA SER A 657 0.92 17.60 10.23
C SER A 657 0.06 16.47 9.64
N ARG A 658 -0.37 15.50 10.46
CA ARG A 658 -1.29 14.43 10.07
C ARG A 658 -2.76 14.83 10.19
N ILE A 659 -3.05 15.96 10.83
CA ILE A 659 -4.42 16.45 11.02
C ILE A 659 -4.77 17.42 9.89
N ARG A 660 -5.96 17.24 9.31
CA ARG A 660 -6.55 18.12 8.30
C ARG A 660 -7.84 18.68 8.86
N ILE A 661 -7.92 20.00 8.88
CA ILE A 661 -9.07 20.72 9.43
C ILE A 661 -9.91 21.22 8.26
N ARG A 662 -11.16 20.80 8.21
CA ARG A 662 -12.15 21.28 7.24
C ARG A 662 -13.12 22.22 7.95
N TRP A 663 -13.20 23.45 7.46
CA TRP A 663 -14.15 24.43 7.97
C TRP A 663 -15.43 24.37 7.14
N CYS A 664 -16.57 24.23 7.82
CA CYS A 664 -17.88 24.31 7.18
C CYS A 664 -18.47 25.70 7.41
N TYR A 665 -18.96 26.33 6.34
CA TYR A 665 -19.70 27.59 6.45
C TYR A 665 -21.18 27.28 6.68
N ASN A 666 -21.70 27.71 7.83
CA ASN A 666 -23.10 27.51 8.23
C ASN A 666 -23.89 28.82 8.24
N GLY A 667 -23.35 29.90 7.66
CA GLY A 667 -24.05 31.18 7.51
C GLY A 667 -24.96 31.20 6.27
N PRO A 668 -25.77 32.26 6.09
CA PRO A 668 -26.53 32.46 4.86
C PRO A 668 -25.59 32.62 3.67
N ILE A 669 -25.81 31.85 2.60
CA ILE A 669 -25.13 32.08 1.32
C ILE A 669 -25.83 33.26 0.66
N GLU A 670 -25.20 34.44 0.68
CA GLU A 670 -25.62 35.55 -0.18
C GLU A 670 -25.12 35.25 -1.59
N LEU A 671 -26.04 34.89 -2.49
CA LEU A 671 -25.75 34.81 -3.92
C LEU A 671 -25.95 36.21 -4.48
N ASP A 672 -24.89 36.87 -4.92
CA ASP A 672 -25.00 38.11 -5.69
C ASP A 672 -25.80 37.83 -6.98
N GLU A 673 -26.87 38.60 -7.20
CA GLU A 673 -27.76 38.50 -8.38
C GLU A 673 -27.08 38.83 -9.72
#